data_AF-A0A4R7W057-F1
#
_entry.id   AF-A0A4R7W057-F1
#
_cell.length_a   1.000
_cell.length_b   1.000
_cell.length_c   1.000
_cell.angle_alpha   90.00
_cell.angle_beta   90.00
_cell.angle_gamma   90.00
#
_symmetry.space_group_name_H-M   'P 1'
#
loop_
_entity.id
_entity.type
_entity.pdbx_description
1 polymer ?
#
loop_
_entity_poly.entity_id
_entity_poly.type
_entity_poly.pdbx_seq_one_letter_code
_entity_poly.pdbx_strand_id
1 'polypeptide(L)'
;MRRRGLSLVFVVAAVLTTFLTTVAATSSANHSPGAPERLTVDGRVSPLAIDGVPHFSWLPTDRDDDEVQTAYQVVVRRGDRVVWDSGRVASTEQSWVAGPSLPAGTSYRWTVRTWDRRGAASPFAPPAAFDTGIGDGDWSGAAWVRRDTTGNDAANEWTLARRVIPVGKSRVTRARVYVAAVGDWELRVDGRSVTRGSSYGYPGEGYYDVAAPEVRAWRPLAIGIRYHYWNCRCQGRANGPVDGPSGLLVKVVVEHADGTREVTVSDSSWRLSRDTAEDVSTITYRNSDSGDVVEHHDATLAQTGWDTTRFDDTAWAPATVVGRHPRPTPESCTAYGSSPCTITHLAAQQAHVSRTTVRPVSVKRLPDGTLFADMGEVVSAVPRIGFRDGTAGHQVTVTTSYRRNNTTLAAAVAPGATTLVLADATGVHPGDEIVVDAPASGFGPGDPETRTVTSTSPQGTVLDRPLRKAHAAGTWVENSRAGRSGLDTQGSDLRYLYTQKAGRQTAEPFTYWGWRYLEIADPGERLPEISAVVQSTDVRRDEAATFSSSDRTLDAVFDLMRHSALMSAQNVFLDTPTREKGQFLGDAIDISFATMAALGERSLTRQAIVEFAHSQSRYWPNGAMNAVYPNGDGRRDIPDYTEMFPEWVMRYHQLTGDDSLVAQVFPALRGVADYLLASVDDTGLVHQLPGGSGAYGGGIIDWPAPMRYDYVVTDNGSRTVVNALAVGALRAVAAAARVTGDPIAATYDQRADAITAAMNDRLRDPSTGRYSDGLALSTGQRIDSFAEHSQSFPIAYGVAPRESYADLSAYLDELGMRQGPMTLRQLLTALERTGRTDTLVRLLTDPEGDGPARTLAEGGTFMWEQWTPGCAVAGCTGADVSQRSSESLSHGWGAAGITGILRGLLGVAVTSPGAATVTVTPPATGLDRASGTVWTERGPLRVKWTNGHRGTEVDITVPVNVTATVVLPNGSTHTVGSGHSHVAS
;
A
#
# COMPACT_ATOMS: atom_id res chain seq x y z
N MET A 1 -63.54 1.92 90.43
CA MET A 1 -63.43 3.33 90.86
C MET A 1 -63.03 4.18 89.67
N ARG A 2 -63.87 5.20 89.34
CA ARG A 2 -63.67 6.41 88.48
C ARG A 2 -62.88 6.25 87.17
N ARG A 3 -63.31 6.68 85.97
CA ARG A 3 -64.50 7.32 85.37
C ARG A 3 -64.20 7.31 83.83
N ARG A 4 -65.20 7.04 82.98
CA ARG A 4 -65.51 7.57 81.61
C ARG A 4 -64.32 7.79 80.63
N GLY A 5 -64.32 7.37 79.36
CA GLY A 5 -65.39 7.14 78.38
C GLY A 5 -65.00 7.81 77.03
N LEU A 6 -65.50 7.23 75.93
CA LEU A 6 -65.50 7.68 74.52
C LEU A 6 -64.33 7.28 73.58
N SER A 7 -64.72 6.45 72.62
CA SER A 7 -64.14 6.26 71.29
C SER A 7 -64.34 7.50 70.40
N LEU A 8 -63.42 7.77 69.48
CA LEU A 8 -63.76 8.15 68.10
C LEU A 8 -62.56 7.95 67.15
N VAL A 9 -62.86 7.36 66.00
CA VAL A 9 -62.00 7.09 64.84
C VAL A 9 -61.72 8.40 64.09
N PHE A 10 -60.49 8.60 63.60
CA PHE A 10 -60.22 9.44 62.44
C PHE A 10 -59.19 8.79 61.52
N VAL A 11 -59.62 8.62 60.27
CA VAL A 11 -58.84 8.25 59.09
C VAL A 11 -57.89 9.40 58.75
N VAL A 12 -56.61 9.11 58.53
CA VAL A 12 -55.66 10.05 57.92
C VAL A 12 -55.06 9.39 56.69
N ALA A 13 -55.25 10.06 55.55
CA ALA A 13 -54.80 9.67 54.22
C ALA A 13 -53.27 9.66 54.13
N ALA A 14 -52.74 8.64 53.46
CA ALA A 14 -51.32 8.54 53.10
C ALA A 14 -51.03 9.45 51.89
N VAL A 15 -50.14 10.43 52.08
CA VAL A 15 -49.48 11.15 51.00
C VAL A 15 -48.08 10.57 50.87
N LEU A 16 -47.85 9.77 49.82
CA LEU A 16 -46.49 9.37 49.43
C LEU A 16 -45.75 10.60 48.91
N THR A 17 -44.72 11.02 49.64
CA THR A 17 -43.73 11.99 49.17
C THR A 17 -42.58 11.23 48.54
N THR A 18 -42.50 11.27 47.21
CA THR A 18 -41.33 10.85 46.44
C THR A 18 -40.20 11.85 46.71
N PHE A 19 -39.17 11.41 47.43
CA PHE A 19 -37.91 12.16 47.50
C PHE A 19 -37.21 12.07 46.14
N LEU A 20 -37.32 13.12 45.33
CA LEU A 20 -36.35 13.38 44.27
C LEU A 20 -35.04 13.82 44.93
N THR A 21 -34.10 12.89 45.08
CA THR A 21 -32.70 13.23 45.27
C THR A 21 -32.18 13.84 43.98
N THR A 22 -32.14 15.17 43.92
CA THR A 22 -31.36 15.90 42.93
C THR A 22 -29.89 15.62 43.21
N VAL A 23 -29.30 14.71 42.45
CA VAL A 23 -27.84 14.64 42.33
C VAL A 23 -27.42 15.92 41.63
N ALA A 24 -26.90 16.88 42.38
CA ALA A 24 -26.24 18.03 41.80
C ALA A 24 -25.07 17.52 40.97
N ALA A 25 -25.19 17.63 39.64
CA ALA A 25 -24.07 17.42 38.74
C ALA A 25 -22.96 18.39 39.17
N THR A 26 -21.90 17.85 39.76
CA THR A 26 -20.66 18.59 39.93
C THR A 26 -20.19 18.97 38.53
N SER A 27 -20.33 20.25 38.16
CA SER A 27 -19.72 20.75 36.93
C SER A 27 -18.23 20.49 37.03
N SER A 28 -17.70 19.59 36.21
CA SER A 28 -16.26 19.50 36.01
C SER A 28 -15.73 20.91 35.72
N ALA A 29 -14.59 21.25 36.32
CA ALA A 29 -13.94 22.52 36.03
C ALA A 29 -13.65 22.56 34.51
N ASN A 30 -14.21 23.55 33.81
CA ASN A 30 -13.96 23.71 32.39
C ASN A 30 -12.58 24.32 32.20
N HIS A 31 -11.84 23.78 31.26
CA HIS A 31 -10.52 24.25 30.90
C HIS A 31 -10.57 24.88 29.52
N SER A 32 -9.67 25.81 29.25
CA SER A 32 -9.51 26.29 27.89
C SER A 32 -8.78 25.22 27.07
N PRO A 33 -9.13 25.05 25.79
CA PRO A 33 -8.46 24.10 24.92
C PRO A 33 -6.97 24.42 24.83
N GLY A 34 -6.16 23.37 24.68
CA GLY A 34 -4.75 23.48 24.39
C GLY A 34 -4.50 23.98 22.95
N ALA A 35 -3.25 24.30 22.65
CA ALA A 35 -2.88 24.67 21.29
C ALA A 35 -3.09 23.45 20.34
N PRO A 36 -3.63 23.64 19.13
CA PRO A 36 -3.78 22.54 18.19
C PRO A 36 -2.45 21.87 17.84
N GLU A 37 -2.49 20.57 17.58
CA GLU A 37 -1.33 19.74 17.26
C GLU A 37 -1.42 19.15 15.85
N ARG A 38 -0.34 18.49 15.41
CA ARG A 38 -0.27 17.73 14.14
C ARG A 38 -0.72 18.52 12.91
N LEU A 39 -0.19 19.73 12.78
CA LEU A 39 -0.43 20.59 11.62
C LEU A 39 0.10 19.93 10.33
N THR A 40 -0.78 19.69 9.36
CA THR A 40 -0.42 19.20 8.02
C THR A 40 -0.99 20.09 6.91
N VAL A 41 -0.36 20.04 5.74
CA VAL A 41 -0.85 20.66 4.51
C VAL A 41 -0.95 19.57 3.45
N ASP A 42 -2.14 19.38 2.87
CA ASP A 42 -2.51 18.26 1.99
C ASP A 42 -2.11 16.90 2.59
N GLY A 43 -2.38 16.72 3.89
CA GLY A 43 -2.06 15.50 4.64
C GLY A 43 -0.58 15.33 5.03
N ARG A 44 0.33 16.21 4.58
CA ARG A 44 1.78 16.07 4.81
C ARG A 44 2.34 17.04 5.85
N VAL A 45 3.35 16.60 6.60
CA VAL A 45 4.06 17.43 7.58
C VAL A 45 5.14 18.24 6.88
N SER A 46 5.07 19.56 6.97
CA SER A 46 6.05 20.48 6.38
C SER A 46 6.43 20.19 4.91
N PRO A 47 5.45 20.01 4.00
CA PRO A 47 5.72 19.62 2.62
C PRO A 47 6.53 20.69 1.88
N LEU A 48 7.43 20.25 1.00
CA LEU A 48 8.30 21.12 0.21
C LEU A 48 7.73 21.49 -1.17
N ALA A 49 6.57 20.92 -1.53
CA ALA A 49 5.82 21.26 -2.73
C ALA A 49 4.34 20.92 -2.56
N ILE A 50 3.52 21.97 -2.51
CA ILE A 50 2.06 21.90 -2.55
C ILE A 50 1.58 22.52 -3.86
N ASP A 51 0.96 21.70 -4.70
CA ASP A 51 0.40 22.16 -5.97
C ASP A 51 -1.01 22.71 -5.77
N GLY A 52 -1.30 23.84 -6.42
CA GLY A 52 -2.61 24.47 -6.32
C GLY A 52 -2.88 25.16 -4.98
N VAL A 53 -4.11 25.03 -4.48
CA VAL A 53 -4.55 25.62 -3.21
C VAL A 53 -4.14 24.70 -2.06
N PRO A 54 -3.43 25.20 -1.02
CA PRO A 54 -3.08 24.38 0.13
C PRO A 54 -4.31 24.07 0.98
N HIS A 55 -4.45 22.82 1.45
CA HIS A 55 -5.47 22.41 2.38
C HIS A 55 -4.87 22.12 3.76
N PHE A 56 -5.38 22.78 4.80
CA PHE A 56 -4.85 22.70 6.15
C PHE A 56 -5.61 21.68 7.00
N SER A 57 -4.87 20.90 7.80
CA SER A 57 -5.45 20.00 8.79
C SER A 57 -4.74 20.12 10.15
N TRP A 58 -5.46 19.90 11.24
CA TRP A 58 -4.93 19.94 12.61
C TRP A 58 -5.76 19.06 13.55
N LEU A 59 -5.16 18.72 14.70
CA LEU A 59 -5.85 18.07 15.81
C LEU A 59 -6.13 19.09 16.92
N PRO A 60 -7.41 19.40 17.23
CA PRO A 60 -7.73 20.18 18.42
C PRO A 60 -7.35 19.40 19.67
N THR A 61 -6.91 20.11 20.71
CA THR A 61 -6.57 19.51 22.00
C THR A 61 -7.45 20.10 23.09
N ASP A 62 -8.15 19.24 23.80
CA ASP A 62 -8.90 19.58 24.99
C ASP A 62 -8.83 18.41 25.97
N ARG A 63 -8.76 18.71 27.26
CA ARG A 63 -8.69 17.70 28.32
C ARG A 63 -10.04 17.41 28.93
N ASP A 64 -11.05 18.23 28.62
CA ASP A 64 -12.41 17.99 29.06
C ASP A 64 -13.06 16.93 28.16
N ASP A 65 -13.93 16.10 28.74
CA ASP A 65 -14.71 15.11 27.99
C ASP A 65 -15.86 15.80 27.22
N ASP A 66 -16.37 15.12 26.18
CA ASP A 66 -17.45 15.57 25.30
C ASP A 66 -17.17 16.93 24.62
N GLU A 67 -15.90 17.23 24.35
CA GLU A 67 -15.48 18.46 23.69
C GLU A 67 -15.51 18.39 22.16
N VAL A 68 -15.87 19.54 21.58
CA VAL A 68 -15.98 19.78 20.14
C VAL A 68 -15.35 21.12 19.78
N GLN A 69 -14.77 21.20 18.57
CA GLN A 69 -14.35 22.48 18.02
C GLN A 69 -15.56 23.20 17.43
N THR A 70 -15.82 24.45 17.81
CA THR A 70 -16.92 25.27 17.26
C THR A 70 -16.46 26.32 16.25
N ALA A 71 -15.18 26.67 16.28
CA ALA A 71 -14.58 27.61 15.34
C ALA A 71 -13.07 27.37 15.22
N TYR A 72 -12.47 27.90 14.16
CA TYR A 72 -11.02 27.97 13.98
C TYR A 72 -10.56 29.33 13.43
N GLN A 73 -9.26 29.58 13.50
CA GLN A 73 -8.60 30.70 12.81
C GLN A 73 -7.23 30.24 12.32
N VAL A 74 -7.03 30.25 11.01
CA VAL A 74 -5.75 29.96 10.35
C VAL A 74 -5.07 31.26 9.94
N VAL A 75 -3.77 31.35 10.20
CA VAL A 75 -2.94 32.50 9.81
C VAL A 75 -1.72 32.00 9.05
N VAL A 76 -1.55 32.47 7.82
CA VAL A 76 -0.42 32.16 6.93
C VAL A 76 0.47 33.39 6.78
N ARG A 77 1.79 33.18 6.90
CA ARG A 77 2.83 34.22 6.86
C ARG A 77 3.89 33.89 5.81
N ARG A 78 4.42 34.94 5.18
CA ARG A 78 5.65 34.89 4.38
C ARG A 78 6.70 35.77 5.06
N GLY A 79 7.73 35.15 5.62
CA GLY A 79 8.58 35.83 6.61
C GLY A 79 7.73 36.27 7.80
N ASP A 80 7.86 37.53 8.22
CA ASP A 80 7.06 38.10 9.32
C ASP A 80 5.70 38.67 8.85
N ARG A 81 5.48 38.77 7.54
CA ARG A 81 4.27 39.36 6.97
C ARG A 81 3.13 38.34 6.93
N VAL A 82 1.99 38.67 7.55
CA VAL A 82 0.73 37.94 7.35
C VAL A 82 0.26 38.14 5.91
N VAL A 83 0.12 37.05 5.17
CA VAL A 83 -0.39 37.04 3.79
C VAL A 83 -1.84 36.59 3.71
N TRP A 84 -2.30 35.84 4.72
CA TRP A 84 -3.69 35.47 4.88
C TRP A 84 -4.01 35.23 6.35
N ASP A 85 -5.21 35.63 6.75
CA ASP A 85 -5.82 35.38 8.05
C ASP A 85 -7.29 35.07 7.78
N SER A 86 -7.74 33.87 8.14
CA SER A 86 -9.14 33.49 7.94
C SER A 86 -10.12 34.28 8.82
N GLY A 87 -9.61 34.97 9.85
CA GLY A 87 -10.42 35.40 10.97
C GLY A 87 -11.00 34.19 11.72
N ARG A 88 -11.94 34.44 12.64
CA ARG A 88 -12.69 33.37 13.30
C ARG A 88 -13.75 32.84 12.34
N VAL A 89 -13.58 31.60 11.89
CA VAL A 89 -14.53 30.88 11.05
C VAL A 89 -15.34 29.95 11.94
N ALA A 90 -16.67 30.12 11.97
CA ALA A 90 -17.58 29.24 12.70
C ALA A 90 -17.77 27.93 11.92
N SER A 91 -16.96 26.93 12.24
CA SER A 91 -16.95 25.62 11.59
C SER A 91 -16.30 24.57 12.51
N THR A 92 -16.80 23.33 12.40
CA THR A 92 -16.27 22.14 13.07
C THR A 92 -15.26 21.38 12.20
N GLU A 93 -14.96 21.87 10.99
CA GLU A 93 -13.96 21.29 10.11
C GLU A 93 -12.55 21.46 10.69
N GLN A 94 -11.73 20.43 10.50
CA GLN A 94 -10.34 20.41 10.97
C GLN A 94 -9.40 19.64 10.03
N SER A 95 -9.92 19.11 8.93
CA SER A 95 -9.18 18.35 7.93
C SER A 95 -9.53 18.88 6.55
N TRP A 96 -8.52 18.98 5.67
CA TRP A 96 -8.68 19.44 4.30
C TRP A 96 -9.32 20.84 4.14
N VAL A 97 -9.10 21.73 5.11
CA VAL A 97 -9.65 23.09 5.09
C VAL A 97 -8.90 23.93 4.06
N ALA A 98 -9.59 24.35 2.99
CA ALA A 98 -8.99 25.09 1.89
C ALA A 98 -8.41 26.45 2.33
N GLY A 99 -7.18 26.71 1.90
CA GLY A 99 -6.48 27.97 2.07
C GLY A 99 -6.69 28.96 0.91
N PRO A 100 -5.89 30.04 0.86
CA PRO A 100 -5.89 31.00 -0.24
C PRO A 100 -5.04 30.49 -1.41
N SER A 101 -5.25 31.03 -2.61
CA SER A 101 -4.26 30.91 -3.69
C SER A 101 -2.97 31.63 -3.30
N LEU A 102 -1.83 30.97 -3.45
CA LEU A 102 -0.51 31.46 -3.05
C LEU A 102 0.47 31.41 -4.23
N PRO A 103 1.40 32.38 -4.34
CA PRO A 103 2.48 32.32 -5.31
C PRO A 103 3.26 30.99 -5.26
N ALA A 104 3.56 30.44 -6.43
CA ALA A 104 4.33 29.22 -6.63
C ALA A 104 5.78 29.33 -6.11
N GLY A 105 6.41 28.19 -5.83
CA GLY A 105 7.81 28.05 -5.44
C GLY A 105 8.21 28.88 -4.21
N THR A 106 7.28 29.12 -3.28
CA THR A 106 7.45 30.09 -2.18
C THR A 106 7.25 29.40 -0.82
N SER A 107 8.10 29.72 0.16
CA SER A 107 7.97 29.23 1.53
C SER A 107 7.01 30.07 2.38
N TYR A 108 6.21 29.38 3.18
CA TYR A 108 5.26 29.96 4.12
C TYR A 108 5.40 29.32 5.50
N ARG A 109 4.97 30.06 6.51
CA ARG A 109 4.68 29.52 7.84
C ARG A 109 3.20 29.70 8.11
N TRP A 110 2.59 28.75 8.81
CA TRP A 110 1.19 28.85 9.18
C TRP A 110 0.97 28.37 10.61
N THR A 111 -0.13 28.85 11.19
CA THR A 111 -0.57 28.47 12.53
C THR A 111 -2.07 28.48 12.57
N VAL A 112 -2.64 27.71 13.49
CA VAL A 112 -4.08 27.66 13.74
C VAL A 112 -4.37 27.76 15.23
N ARG A 113 -5.53 28.30 15.58
CA ARG A 113 -6.16 28.17 16.91
C ARG A 113 -7.63 27.79 16.75
N THR A 114 -8.23 27.33 17.82
CA THR A 114 -9.57 26.72 17.87
C THR A 114 -10.39 27.30 19.02
N TRP A 115 -11.70 27.09 18.97
CA TRP A 115 -12.62 27.40 20.05
C TRP A 115 -13.38 26.15 20.48
N ASP A 116 -13.50 25.94 21.79
CA ASP A 116 -14.28 24.83 22.38
C ASP A 116 -15.80 25.08 22.31
N ARG A 117 -16.59 24.17 22.88
CA ARG A 117 -18.06 24.28 22.94
C ARG A 117 -18.58 25.44 23.80
N ARG A 118 -17.76 25.95 24.72
CA ARG A 118 -18.10 27.10 25.59
C ARG A 118 -17.60 28.43 25.04
N GLY A 119 -16.93 28.40 23.89
CA GLY A 119 -16.39 29.58 23.22
C GLY A 119 -15.07 30.08 23.80
N ALA A 120 -14.36 29.29 24.61
CA ALA A 120 -12.99 29.62 25.01
C ALA A 120 -12.03 29.29 23.85
N ALA A 121 -11.08 30.20 23.62
CA ALA A 121 -10.10 30.09 22.55
C ALA A 121 -8.84 29.39 23.05
N SER A 122 -8.26 28.53 22.22
CA SER A 122 -6.91 28.01 22.47
C SER A 122 -5.84 29.06 22.14
N PRO A 123 -4.62 28.89 22.69
CA PRO A 123 -3.43 29.50 22.11
C PRO A 123 -3.25 29.08 20.64
N PHE A 124 -2.57 29.91 19.86
CA PHE A 124 -2.09 29.48 18.55
C PHE A 124 -1.10 28.33 18.67
N ALA A 125 -1.21 27.36 17.77
CA ALA A 125 -0.23 26.30 17.58
C ALA A 125 1.18 26.87 17.33
N PRO A 126 2.25 26.15 17.68
CA PRO A 126 3.58 26.45 17.16
C PRO A 126 3.55 26.50 15.63
N PRO A 127 4.08 27.55 14.97
CA PRO A 127 3.97 27.69 13.53
C PRO A 127 4.66 26.56 12.75
N ALA A 128 3.92 25.88 11.89
CA ALA A 128 4.43 24.89 10.93
C ALA A 128 4.85 25.58 9.62
N ALA A 129 5.68 24.92 8.81
CA ALA A 129 6.13 25.44 7.52
C ALA A 129 5.48 24.66 6.37
N PHE A 130 5.49 25.23 5.16
CA PHE A 130 5.30 24.51 3.90
C PHE A 130 5.82 25.37 2.75
N ASP A 131 6.11 24.74 1.62
CA ASP A 131 6.39 25.42 0.36
C ASP A 131 5.30 25.11 -0.66
N THR A 132 4.92 26.11 -1.46
CA THR A 132 4.16 25.87 -2.68
C THR A 132 5.06 25.26 -3.76
N GLY A 133 4.50 24.34 -4.54
CA GLY A 133 5.12 23.73 -5.71
C GLY A 133 5.35 24.75 -6.83
N ILE A 134 6.01 24.31 -7.90
CA ILE A 134 6.25 25.09 -9.11
C ILE A 134 5.43 24.51 -10.27
N GLY A 135 4.79 25.37 -11.05
CA GLY A 135 4.07 24.94 -12.24
C GLY A 135 4.98 24.77 -13.45
N ASP A 136 4.43 24.27 -14.54
CA ASP A 136 5.14 24.05 -15.79
C ASP A 136 5.87 25.29 -16.32
N GLY A 137 5.24 26.48 -16.22
CA GLY A 137 5.84 27.75 -16.63
C GLY A 137 6.97 28.23 -15.71
N ASP A 138 6.99 27.79 -14.44
CA ASP A 138 7.99 28.21 -13.46
C ASP A 138 9.34 27.51 -13.68
N TRP A 139 9.40 26.45 -14.48
CA TRP A 139 10.65 25.85 -14.94
C TRP A 139 11.42 26.74 -15.93
N SER A 140 10.91 27.93 -16.26
CA SER A 140 11.44 28.83 -17.31
C SER A 140 12.97 28.85 -17.39
N GLY A 141 13.49 28.49 -18.56
CA GLY A 141 14.93 28.43 -18.83
C GLY A 141 15.55 27.05 -18.64
N ALA A 142 14.93 26.15 -17.87
CA ALA A 142 15.36 24.76 -17.75
C ALA A 142 15.06 23.98 -19.02
N ALA A 143 15.99 23.10 -19.37
CA ALA A 143 15.85 22.16 -20.45
C ALA A 143 16.04 20.74 -19.95
N TRP A 144 15.24 19.83 -20.51
CA TRP A 144 15.48 18.41 -20.40
C TRP A 144 16.84 18.11 -21.02
N VAL A 145 17.71 17.45 -20.26
CA VAL A 145 19.05 17.07 -20.69
C VAL A 145 19.25 15.58 -20.55
N ARG A 146 20.14 15.03 -21.38
CA ARG A 146 20.54 13.63 -21.35
C ARG A 146 21.97 13.45 -21.84
N ARG A 147 22.48 12.23 -21.70
CA ARG A 147 23.72 11.78 -22.33
C ARG A 147 23.40 11.09 -23.66
N ASP A 148 24.33 11.10 -24.61
CA ASP A 148 24.20 10.27 -25.80
C ASP A 148 24.59 8.82 -25.47
N THR A 149 23.74 7.86 -25.83
CA THR A 149 23.86 6.43 -25.50
C THR A 149 23.66 5.57 -26.75
N THR A 150 24.29 4.39 -26.81
CA THR A 150 24.07 3.41 -27.90
C THR A 150 24.11 1.97 -27.39
N GLY A 151 23.50 1.03 -28.13
CA GLY A 151 23.52 -0.39 -27.79
C GLY A 151 22.98 -0.68 -26.38
N ASN A 152 23.67 -1.53 -25.61
CA ASN A 152 23.25 -1.90 -24.25
C ASN A 152 23.21 -0.69 -23.29
N ASP A 153 24.04 0.32 -23.51
CA ASP A 153 24.05 1.54 -22.70
C ASP A 153 22.80 2.41 -22.90
N ALA A 154 22.12 2.29 -24.05
CA ALA A 154 20.82 2.92 -24.26
C ALA A 154 19.66 2.09 -23.66
N ALA A 155 19.83 0.77 -23.56
CA ALA A 155 18.83 -0.13 -23.00
C ALA A 155 18.86 -0.17 -21.46
N ASN A 156 20.00 0.11 -20.83
CA ASN A 156 20.19 0.21 -19.39
C ASN A 156 21.13 1.39 -19.07
N GLU A 157 20.61 2.61 -19.21
CA GLU A 157 21.33 3.87 -19.07
C GLU A 157 21.61 4.18 -17.60
N TRP A 158 22.89 4.21 -17.24
CA TRP A 158 23.39 4.81 -15.99
C TRP A 158 24.16 6.08 -16.29
N THR A 159 23.69 7.20 -15.74
CA THR A 159 24.26 8.52 -16.00
C THR A 159 24.55 9.25 -14.70
N LEU A 160 25.74 9.84 -14.61
CA LEU A 160 26.13 10.82 -13.61
C LEU A 160 26.05 12.20 -14.26
N ALA A 161 25.22 13.09 -13.73
CA ALA A 161 25.07 14.46 -14.20
C ALA A 161 25.51 15.43 -13.10
N ARG A 162 26.37 16.41 -13.40
CA ARG A 162 26.86 17.34 -12.39
C ARG A 162 26.92 18.80 -12.84
N ARG A 163 26.88 19.68 -11.85
CA ARG A 163 27.14 21.12 -11.99
C ARG A 163 27.71 21.68 -10.69
N VAL A 164 28.75 22.51 -10.80
CA VAL A 164 29.22 23.35 -9.68
C VAL A 164 28.68 24.76 -9.89
N ILE A 165 27.98 25.29 -8.90
CA ILE A 165 27.39 26.63 -8.96
C ILE A 165 28.11 27.57 -7.99
N PRO A 166 28.36 28.84 -8.37
CA PRO A 166 28.81 29.85 -7.43
C PRO A 166 27.67 30.19 -6.47
N VAL A 167 28.01 30.41 -5.19
CA VAL A 167 27.07 30.89 -4.17
C VAL A 167 27.51 32.27 -3.70
N GLY A 168 26.56 33.20 -3.65
CA GLY A 168 26.78 34.57 -3.25
C GLY A 168 27.38 34.75 -1.85
N LYS A 169 27.82 35.98 -1.60
CA LYS A 169 28.52 36.36 -0.38
C LYS A 169 27.61 36.53 0.83
N SER A 170 26.38 36.95 0.57
CA SER A 170 25.34 37.18 1.57
C SER A 170 24.91 35.87 2.20
N ARG A 171 24.36 35.91 3.42
CA ARG A 171 23.91 34.70 4.12
C ARG A 171 22.74 34.06 3.35
N VAL A 172 22.85 32.76 3.07
CA VAL A 172 21.75 31.99 2.47
C VAL A 172 20.58 31.90 3.46
N THR A 173 19.39 32.23 2.99
CA THR A 173 18.13 32.12 3.75
C THR A 173 17.29 30.93 3.29
N ARG A 174 17.45 30.48 2.04
CA ARG A 174 16.74 29.32 1.48
C ARG A 174 17.54 28.70 0.34
N ALA A 175 17.50 27.37 0.24
CA ALA A 175 17.95 26.63 -0.93
C ALA A 175 16.93 25.54 -1.28
N ARG A 176 16.62 25.38 -2.57
CA ARG A 176 15.78 24.33 -3.11
C ARG A 176 16.40 23.70 -4.34
N VAL A 177 16.30 22.39 -4.44
CA VAL A 177 16.65 21.63 -5.65
C VAL A 177 15.42 20.87 -6.09
N TYR A 178 14.88 21.25 -7.24
CA TYR A 178 13.78 20.57 -7.92
C TYR A 178 14.38 19.61 -8.93
N VAL A 179 13.98 18.34 -8.88
CA VAL A 179 14.48 17.28 -9.77
C VAL A 179 13.31 16.53 -10.37
N ALA A 180 13.30 16.41 -11.69
CA ALA A 180 12.42 15.49 -12.41
C ALA A 180 13.28 14.63 -13.33
N ALA A 181 13.01 13.33 -13.38
CA ALA A 181 13.71 12.41 -14.27
C ALA A 181 12.81 11.24 -14.65
N VAL A 182 12.97 10.70 -15.85
CA VAL A 182 12.22 9.51 -16.29
C VAL A 182 12.94 8.25 -15.78
N GLY A 183 12.39 7.53 -14.81
CA GLY A 183 13.06 6.40 -14.15
C GLY A 183 13.51 6.74 -12.73
N ASP A 184 14.56 6.07 -12.26
CA ASP A 184 15.09 6.24 -10.91
C ASP A 184 16.19 7.32 -10.87
N TRP A 185 16.29 8.05 -9.76
CA TRP A 185 17.31 9.08 -9.60
C TRP A 185 17.68 9.34 -8.14
N GLU A 186 18.93 9.73 -7.88
CA GLU A 186 19.46 10.17 -6.59
C GLU A 186 20.09 11.56 -6.73
N LEU A 187 19.65 12.51 -5.87
CA LEU A 187 20.29 13.82 -5.72
C LEU A 187 21.42 13.74 -4.69
N ARG A 188 22.58 14.27 -5.10
CA ARG A 188 23.77 14.43 -4.27
C ARG A 188 24.20 15.89 -4.21
N VAL A 189 24.55 16.36 -3.01
CA VAL A 189 25.01 17.73 -2.76
C VAL A 189 26.30 17.67 -1.95
N ASP A 190 27.37 18.25 -2.49
CA ASP A 190 28.72 18.26 -1.89
C ASP A 190 29.17 16.88 -1.33
N GLY A 191 29.05 15.83 -2.14
CA GLY A 191 29.48 14.48 -1.76
C GLY A 191 28.43 13.63 -1.02
N ARG A 192 27.26 14.18 -0.69
CA ARG A 192 26.26 13.53 0.17
C ARG A 192 24.96 13.28 -0.57
N SER A 193 24.41 12.07 -0.45
CA SER A 193 23.03 11.78 -0.86
C SER A 193 22.05 12.59 -0.04
N VAL A 194 21.09 13.25 -0.70
CA VAL A 194 20.08 14.11 -0.08
C VAL A 194 18.69 13.52 -0.21
N THR A 195 18.34 13.03 -1.40
CA THR A 195 17.07 12.36 -1.65
C THR A 195 17.19 11.44 -2.86
N ARG A 196 16.28 10.47 -2.96
CA ARG A 196 16.19 9.51 -4.06
C ARG A 196 14.74 9.18 -4.32
N GLY A 197 14.33 9.26 -5.57
CA GLY A 197 12.95 8.99 -6.02
C GLY A 197 12.92 8.27 -7.36
N SER A 198 11.70 8.09 -7.86
CA SER A 198 11.46 7.57 -9.20
C SER A 198 10.18 8.14 -9.81
N SER A 199 10.14 8.19 -11.13
CA SER A 199 8.95 8.57 -11.89
C SER A 199 8.82 7.61 -13.08
N TYR A 200 7.95 6.62 -12.94
CA TYR A 200 7.66 5.60 -13.96
C TYR A 200 6.46 5.95 -14.85
N GLY A 201 5.88 7.15 -14.65
CA GLY A 201 4.78 7.69 -15.45
C GLY A 201 5.16 7.96 -16.90
N TYR A 202 4.14 8.25 -17.71
CA TYR A 202 4.35 8.72 -19.07
C TYR A 202 5.10 10.07 -19.03
N PRO A 203 5.98 10.37 -20.01
CA PRO A 203 6.75 11.62 -19.99
C PRO A 203 5.88 12.89 -19.85
N GLY A 204 4.64 12.86 -20.33
CA GLY A 204 3.69 13.98 -20.23
C GLY A 204 2.87 14.01 -18.93
N GLU A 205 3.08 13.08 -18.03
CA GLU A 205 2.40 12.89 -16.73
C GLU A 205 3.45 12.56 -15.66
N GLY A 206 4.62 13.18 -15.75
CA GLY A 206 5.75 12.91 -14.87
C GLY A 206 5.66 13.66 -13.54
N TYR A 207 6.58 13.30 -12.65
CA TYR A 207 6.69 13.94 -11.34
C TYR A 207 8.02 14.66 -11.15
N TYR A 208 8.00 15.70 -10.32
CA TYR A 208 9.21 16.28 -9.74
C TYR A 208 9.18 16.17 -8.22
N ASP A 209 10.36 16.05 -7.62
CA ASP A 209 10.53 16.12 -6.16
C ASP A 209 11.44 17.32 -5.80
N VAL A 210 11.39 17.72 -4.53
CA VAL A 210 12.05 18.91 -4.00
C VAL A 210 12.89 18.56 -2.78
N ALA A 211 14.16 18.93 -2.83
CA ALA A 211 15.06 18.86 -1.68
C ALA A 211 15.39 20.26 -1.13
N ALA A 212 15.65 20.33 0.17
CA ALA A 212 16.05 21.53 0.89
C ALA A 212 17.44 21.38 1.53
N PRO A 213 18.53 21.30 0.74
CA PRO A 213 19.87 21.10 1.28
C PRO A 213 20.37 22.33 2.05
N GLU A 214 21.27 22.10 3.01
CA GLU A 214 22.02 23.19 3.64
C GLU A 214 23.09 23.75 2.68
N VAL A 215 23.05 25.06 2.43
CA VAL A 215 24.01 25.75 1.56
C VAL A 215 24.73 26.84 2.32
N ARG A 216 26.06 26.89 2.18
CA ARG A 216 26.90 27.90 2.83
C ARG A 216 27.24 29.03 1.86
N ALA A 217 27.04 30.26 2.32
CA ALA A 217 27.50 31.45 1.60
C ALA A 217 29.00 31.37 1.28
N TRP A 218 29.42 32.03 0.19
CA TRP A 218 30.81 32.08 -0.30
C TRP A 218 31.46 30.76 -0.73
N ARG A 219 30.80 29.61 -0.57
CA ARG A 219 31.34 28.32 -1.00
C ARG A 219 30.61 27.86 -2.26
N PRO A 220 31.33 27.51 -3.33
CA PRO A 220 30.71 26.84 -4.47
C PRO A 220 29.98 25.59 -3.99
N LEU A 221 28.85 25.30 -4.63
CA LEU A 221 28.00 24.15 -4.31
C LEU A 221 28.06 23.16 -5.47
N ALA A 222 28.45 21.92 -5.19
CA ALA A 222 28.35 20.84 -6.16
C ALA A 222 26.97 20.18 -6.08
N ILE A 223 26.29 20.12 -7.22
CA ILE A 223 25.05 19.38 -7.41
C ILE A 223 25.36 18.21 -8.34
N GLY A 224 25.07 17.00 -7.89
CA GLY A 224 25.17 15.77 -8.67
C GLY A 224 23.83 15.04 -8.71
N ILE A 225 23.48 14.46 -9.85
CA ILE A 225 22.36 13.54 -10.03
C ILE A 225 22.91 12.23 -10.55
N ARG A 226 22.67 11.13 -9.84
CA ARG A 226 22.83 9.77 -10.38
C ARG A 226 21.46 9.36 -10.92
N TYR A 227 21.39 9.01 -12.18
CA TYR A 227 20.16 8.73 -12.91
C TYR A 227 20.23 7.36 -13.56
N HIS A 228 19.16 6.57 -13.43
CA HIS A 228 19.04 5.23 -14.00
C HIS A 228 17.74 5.10 -14.79
N TYR A 229 17.86 4.81 -16.07
CA TYR A 229 16.75 4.52 -16.98
C TYR A 229 17.03 3.26 -17.77
N TRP A 230 16.00 2.47 -18.02
CA TRP A 230 16.12 1.29 -18.85
C TRP A 230 14.89 1.14 -19.71
N ASN A 231 15.09 0.60 -20.90
CA ASN A 231 14.00 0.29 -21.79
C ASN A 231 13.46 -1.09 -21.45
N CYS A 232 12.15 -1.20 -21.36
CA CYS A 232 11.46 -2.46 -21.20
C CYS A 232 10.20 -2.45 -22.08
N ARG A 233 9.61 -3.62 -22.33
CA ARG A 233 8.18 -3.73 -22.68
C ARG A 233 7.53 -4.49 -21.54
N CYS A 234 7.32 -3.80 -20.44
CA CYS A 234 7.07 -4.40 -19.14
C CYS A 234 5.87 -3.77 -18.43
N GLN A 235 5.41 -4.43 -17.39
CA GLN A 235 4.30 -3.99 -16.55
C GLN A 235 4.81 -2.91 -15.57
N GLY A 236 3.94 -1.98 -15.16
CA GLY A 236 4.26 -0.98 -14.13
C GLY A 236 5.11 0.23 -14.56
N ARG A 237 5.52 0.32 -15.82
CA ARG A 237 6.38 1.41 -16.32
C ARG A 237 5.97 1.83 -17.73
N ALA A 238 5.83 3.13 -17.99
CA ALA A 238 5.58 3.61 -19.34
C ALA A 238 6.82 3.41 -20.24
N ASN A 239 6.64 2.87 -21.45
CA ASN A 239 7.71 2.84 -22.44
C ASN A 239 7.96 4.24 -22.99
N GLY A 240 9.19 4.54 -23.40
CA GLY A 240 9.44 5.56 -24.42
C GLY A 240 10.19 5.03 -25.63
N PRO A 241 10.64 5.92 -26.54
CA PRO A 241 11.30 5.51 -27.77
C PRO A 241 12.58 4.71 -27.49
N VAL A 242 12.96 3.86 -28.45
CA VAL A 242 14.16 2.97 -28.39
C VAL A 242 15.46 3.78 -28.25
N ASP A 243 15.46 5.02 -28.75
CA ASP A 243 16.57 5.97 -28.60
C ASP A 243 16.39 6.92 -27.40
N GLY A 244 15.47 6.58 -26.48
CA GLY A 244 15.26 7.14 -25.14
C GLY A 244 14.23 8.28 -25.03
N PRO A 245 13.17 8.16 -24.18
CA PRO A 245 12.56 9.32 -23.52
C PRO A 245 13.44 9.82 -22.35
N SER A 246 14.65 9.27 -22.16
CA SER A 246 15.49 9.58 -21.02
C SER A 246 15.78 11.07 -20.96
N GLY A 247 15.66 11.60 -19.76
CA GLY A 247 15.65 13.05 -19.56
C GLY A 247 15.72 13.36 -18.09
N LEU A 248 16.58 14.33 -17.79
CA LEU A 248 16.75 14.95 -16.49
C LEU A 248 16.39 16.43 -16.60
N LEU A 249 15.58 16.93 -15.67
CA LEU A 249 15.28 18.33 -15.49
C LEU A 249 15.65 18.72 -14.06
N VAL A 250 16.47 19.77 -13.92
CA VAL A 250 16.91 20.25 -12.61
C VAL A 250 16.73 21.76 -12.54
N LYS A 251 16.24 22.24 -11.40
CA LYS A 251 16.25 23.66 -11.04
C LYS A 251 16.76 23.82 -9.62
N VAL A 252 17.77 24.67 -9.45
CA VAL A 252 18.36 25.02 -8.16
C VAL A 252 18.08 26.49 -7.89
N VAL A 253 17.51 26.80 -6.73
CA VAL A 253 17.22 28.17 -6.29
C VAL A 253 17.92 28.39 -4.96
N VAL A 254 18.79 29.40 -4.88
CA VAL A 254 19.43 29.86 -3.65
C VAL A 254 19.01 31.30 -3.41
N GLU A 255 18.48 31.59 -2.24
CA GLU A 255 18.03 32.93 -1.83
C GLU A 255 18.88 33.43 -0.67
N HIS A 256 19.14 34.74 -0.67
CA HIS A 256 20.04 35.40 0.27
C HIS A 256 19.35 36.47 1.11
N ALA A 257 19.94 36.79 2.26
CA ALA A 257 19.41 37.73 3.24
C ALA A 257 19.37 39.20 2.76
N ASP A 258 20.16 39.55 1.76
CA ASP A 258 20.18 40.86 1.08
C ASP A 258 19.17 40.96 -0.07
N GLY A 259 18.38 39.89 -0.29
CA GLY A 259 17.34 39.85 -1.31
C GLY A 259 17.82 39.37 -2.69
N THR A 260 19.10 39.06 -2.87
CA THR A 260 19.58 38.45 -4.11
C THR A 260 19.19 36.97 -4.19
N ARG A 261 19.10 36.45 -5.42
CA ARG A 261 18.87 35.02 -5.67
C ARG A 261 19.71 34.50 -6.84
N GLU A 262 20.21 33.30 -6.71
CA GLU A 262 20.82 32.51 -7.78
C GLU A 262 19.83 31.45 -8.23
N VAL A 263 19.64 31.35 -9.54
CA VAL A 263 18.86 30.28 -10.16
C VAL A 263 19.77 29.59 -11.17
N THR A 264 20.00 28.29 -10.96
CA THR A 264 20.68 27.44 -11.94
C THR A 264 19.70 26.40 -12.43
N VAL A 265 19.71 26.11 -13.72
CA VAL A 265 18.82 25.14 -14.35
C VAL A 265 19.62 24.12 -15.15
N SER A 266 19.02 22.97 -15.46
CA SER A 266 19.56 22.01 -16.42
C SER A 266 19.58 22.62 -17.83
N ASP A 267 20.74 22.57 -18.47
CA ASP A 267 21.01 23.05 -19.83
C ASP A 267 22.32 22.41 -20.35
N SER A 268 22.81 22.85 -21.51
CA SER A 268 24.05 22.34 -22.11
C SER A 268 25.33 22.60 -21.29
N SER A 269 25.26 23.40 -20.22
CA SER A 269 26.39 23.68 -19.33
C SER A 269 26.59 22.61 -18.26
N TRP A 270 25.65 21.69 -18.09
CA TRP A 270 25.80 20.51 -17.25
C TRP A 270 26.77 19.52 -17.88
N ARG A 271 27.49 18.79 -17.03
CA ARG A 271 28.45 17.76 -17.46
C ARG A 271 27.89 16.39 -17.13
N LEU A 272 27.85 15.51 -18.12
CA LEU A 272 27.31 14.17 -18.01
C LEU A 272 28.38 13.13 -18.37
N SER A 273 28.36 12.03 -17.65
CA SER A 273 29.20 10.86 -17.90
C SER A 273 28.41 9.58 -17.62
N ARG A 274 28.83 8.47 -18.23
CA ARG A 274 28.32 7.16 -17.82
C ARG A 274 28.78 6.87 -16.38
N ASP A 275 27.93 6.24 -15.58
CA ASP A 275 28.39 5.64 -14.33
C ASP A 275 29.21 4.39 -14.65
N THR A 276 30.52 4.54 -14.74
CA THR A 276 31.46 3.49 -15.16
C THR A 276 31.53 2.32 -14.21
N ALA A 277 31.05 2.46 -12.96
CA ALA A 277 30.93 1.35 -12.04
C ALA A 277 29.79 0.39 -12.42
N GLU A 278 28.80 0.83 -13.19
CA GLU A 278 27.70 -0.02 -13.63
C GLU A 278 28.06 -0.70 -14.96
N ASP A 279 28.31 -2.00 -14.90
CA ASP A 279 28.63 -2.80 -16.07
C ASP A 279 27.37 -3.18 -16.83
N VAL A 280 27.18 -2.51 -17.97
CA VAL A 280 26.11 -2.80 -18.93
C VAL A 280 26.65 -3.41 -20.23
N SER A 281 27.86 -3.98 -20.21
CA SER A 281 28.41 -4.72 -21.35
C SER A 281 27.52 -5.91 -21.73
N THR A 282 26.82 -6.48 -20.76
CA THR A 282 25.78 -7.49 -20.93
C THR A 282 24.50 -7.04 -20.21
N ILE A 283 23.35 -7.44 -20.75
CA ILE A 283 22.05 -7.20 -20.10
C ILE A 283 21.47 -8.56 -19.73
N THR A 284 21.38 -8.81 -18.43
CA THR A 284 20.68 -9.98 -17.88
C THR A 284 19.41 -9.48 -17.22
N TYR A 285 18.26 -9.75 -17.84
CA TYR A 285 16.98 -9.43 -17.20
C TYR A 285 16.74 -10.37 -16.03
N ARG A 286 16.19 -9.82 -14.95
CA ARG A 286 15.80 -10.63 -13.78
C ARG A 286 14.57 -11.46 -14.09
N ASN A 287 13.67 -10.91 -14.90
CA ASN A 287 12.43 -11.55 -15.34
C ASN A 287 11.92 -10.94 -16.66
N SER A 288 10.83 -11.49 -17.21
CA SER A 288 10.19 -10.97 -18.42
C SER A 288 9.11 -9.91 -18.17
N ASP A 289 8.63 -9.75 -16.92
CA ASP A 289 7.45 -8.91 -16.63
C ASP A 289 7.77 -7.48 -16.18
N SER A 290 8.76 -7.27 -15.30
CA SER A 290 9.19 -5.94 -14.81
C SER A 290 10.26 -5.28 -15.68
N GLY A 291 10.96 -6.07 -16.51
CA GLY A 291 12.07 -5.59 -17.33
C GLY A 291 13.30 -5.12 -16.54
N ASP A 292 13.34 -5.30 -15.22
CA ASP A 292 14.49 -4.98 -14.37
C ASP A 292 15.70 -5.88 -14.72
N VAL A 293 16.90 -5.34 -14.57
CA VAL A 293 18.17 -6.03 -14.87
C VAL A 293 18.91 -6.46 -13.60
N VAL A 294 19.68 -7.55 -13.70
CA VAL A 294 20.65 -7.95 -12.68
C VAL A 294 21.74 -6.87 -12.65
N GLU A 295 21.96 -6.28 -11.47
CA GLU A 295 22.95 -5.21 -11.31
C GLU A 295 24.36 -5.81 -11.19
N HIS A 296 25.28 -5.28 -12.00
CA HIS A 296 26.68 -5.67 -12.06
C HIS A 296 27.53 -4.44 -11.72
N HIS A 297 27.93 -4.32 -10.46
CA HIS A 297 28.66 -3.15 -9.98
C HIS A 297 30.16 -3.45 -9.82
N ASP A 298 31.02 -2.77 -10.58
CA ASP A 298 32.47 -2.81 -10.42
C ASP A 298 32.99 -1.56 -9.71
N ALA A 299 33.27 -1.72 -8.41
CA ALA A 299 33.74 -0.64 -7.57
C ALA A 299 35.15 -0.14 -7.93
N THR A 300 35.93 -0.90 -8.71
CA THR A 300 37.25 -0.45 -9.21
C THR A 300 37.14 0.62 -10.28
N LEU A 301 35.99 0.71 -10.94
CA LEU A 301 35.70 1.66 -12.01
C LEU A 301 34.92 2.91 -11.52
N ALA A 302 34.65 3.00 -10.22
CA ALA A 302 33.88 4.10 -9.65
C ALA A 302 34.59 5.47 -9.75
N GLN A 303 33.90 6.46 -10.29
CA GLN A 303 34.38 7.86 -10.38
C GLN A 303 34.29 8.56 -9.02
N THR A 304 35.25 8.26 -8.14
CA THR A 304 35.22 8.73 -6.74
C THR A 304 35.22 10.26 -6.63
N GLY A 305 34.27 10.82 -5.89
CA GLY A 305 34.18 12.25 -5.60
C GLY A 305 33.59 13.10 -6.72
N TRP A 306 33.01 12.49 -7.76
CA TRP A 306 32.39 13.17 -8.91
C TRP A 306 31.37 14.25 -8.51
N ASP A 307 30.69 14.06 -7.40
CA ASP A 307 29.66 14.92 -6.81
C ASP A 307 30.23 15.97 -5.84
N THR A 308 31.54 16.22 -5.86
CA THR A 308 32.21 17.23 -5.03
C THR A 308 32.75 18.39 -5.88
N THR A 309 33.00 19.53 -5.25
CA THR A 309 33.51 20.75 -5.92
C THR A 309 34.94 20.63 -6.47
N ARG A 310 35.70 19.62 -6.05
CA ARG A 310 37.11 19.44 -6.44
C ARG A 310 37.30 18.46 -7.60
N PHE A 311 36.25 17.81 -8.05
CA PHE A 311 36.33 16.85 -9.14
C PHE A 311 36.61 17.57 -10.46
N ASP A 312 37.59 17.03 -11.22
CA ASP A 312 37.92 17.48 -12.57
C ASP A 312 37.00 16.75 -13.56
N ASP A 313 36.02 17.47 -14.10
CA ASP A 313 35.06 16.97 -15.08
C ASP A 313 35.40 17.36 -16.53
N THR A 314 36.64 17.77 -16.80
CA THR A 314 37.05 18.16 -18.17
C THR A 314 36.93 17.02 -19.19
N ALA A 315 37.00 15.76 -18.74
CA ALA A 315 36.78 14.57 -19.56
C ALA A 315 35.28 14.24 -19.79
N TRP A 316 34.37 14.89 -19.06
CA TRP A 316 32.93 14.67 -19.20
C TRP A 316 32.34 15.48 -20.36
N ALA A 317 31.40 14.88 -21.06
CA ALA A 317 30.72 15.53 -22.16
C ALA A 317 29.76 16.61 -21.62
N PRO A 318 29.54 17.71 -22.37
CA PRO A 318 28.40 18.58 -22.10
C PRO A 318 27.08 17.82 -22.30
N ALA A 319 26.05 18.21 -21.57
CA ALA A 319 24.69 17.68 -21.72
C ALA A 319 24.14 17.88 -23.14
N THR A 320 23.53 16.82 -23.69
CA THR A 320 22.67 16.92 -24.88
C THR A 320 21.32 17.51 -24.47
N VAL A 321 20.98 18.68 -25.02
CA VAL A 321 19.71 19.36 -24.73
C VAL A 321 18.59 18.75 -25.57
N VAL A 322 17.61 18.15 -24.89
CA VAL A 322 16.42 17.51 -25.48
C VAL A 322 15.36 18.55 -25.84
N GLY A 323 15.21 19.60 -25.02
CA GLY A 323 14.31 20.73 -25.24
C GLY A 323 13.95 21.46 -23.94
N ARG A 324 13.51 22.72 -24.03
CA ARG A 324 13.03 23.47 -22.86
C ARG A 324 11.72 22.89 -22.33
N HIS A 325 11.50 22.92 -21.02
CA HIS A 325 10.21 22.57 -20.41
C HIS A 325 9.25 23.76 -20.47
N PRO A 326 7.95 23.58 -20.80
CA PRO A 326 7.32 22.38 -21.37
C PRO A 326 7.86 22.04 -22.76
N ARG A 327 8.06 20.75 -23.04
CA ARG A 327 8.53 20.22 -24.32
C ARG A 327 7.41 19.45 -25.03
N PRO A 328 6.68 20.07 -25.99
CA PRO A 328 5.70 19.38 -26.83
C PRO A 328 6.32 18.27 -27.70
N THR A 329 5.47 17.43 -28.29
CA THR A 329 5.87 16.34 -29.18
C THR A 329 6.80 16.83 -30.30
N PRO A 330 8.05 16.34 -30.40
CA PRO A 330 8.87 16.55 -31.59
C PRO A 330 8.27 15.84 -32.80
N GLU A 331 8.47 16.35 -34.01
CA GLU A 331 7.98 15.74 -35.25
C GLU A 331 8.46 14.28 -35.43
N SER A 332 9.69 13.99 -35.00
CA SER A 332 10.28 12.65 -35.00
C SER A 332 9.59 11.66 -34.06
N CYS A 333 8.74 12.14 -33.14
CA CYS A 333 8.03 11.31 -32.18
C CYS A 333 6.61 10.92 -32.61
N THR A 334 6.15 11.37 -33.78
CA THR A 334 4.82 11.04 -34.33
C THR A 334 4.67 9.55 -34.70
N ALA A 335 5.79 8.83 -34.90
CA ALA A 335 5.79 7.41 -35.24
C ALA A 335 5.50 6.45 -34.06
N TYR A 336 5.41 6.93 -32.82
CA TYR A 336 5.37 6.08 -31.60
C TYR A 336 3.96 5.80 -31.04
N GLY A 337 2.90 6.07 -31.80
CA GLY A 337 1.53 5.68 -31.45
C GLY A 337 1.05 6.29 -30.12
N SER A 338 0.93 5.45 -29.07
CA SER A 338 0.33 5.79 -27.77
C SER A 338 1.29 6.29 -26.69
N SER A 339 2.62 6.33 -26.94
CA SER A 339 3.60 6.92 -26.00
C SER A 339 4.28 8.13 -26.65
N PRO A 340 3.66 9.32 -26.57
CA PRO A 340 4.28 10.53 -27.09
C PRO A 340 5.52 10.90 -26.24
N CYS A 341 6.62 11.31 -26.88
CA CYS A 341 7.82 11.82 -26.17
C CYS A 341 7.64 13.21 -25.56
N THR A 342 6.40 13.59 -25.28
CA THR A 342 5.98 14.90 -24.83
C THR A 342 6.27 15.02 -23.35
N ILE A 343 6.93 16.10 -22.96
CA ILE A 343 7.21 16.39 -21.55
C ILE A 343 6.59 17.75 -21.25
N THR A 344 5.26 17.78 -21.18
CA THR A 344 4.51 19.04 -21.10
C THR A 344 4.01 19.38 -19.72
N HIS A 345 3.94 18.38 -18.83
CA HIS A 345 3.36 18.54 -17.53
C HIS A 345 4.18 17.77 -16.48
N LEU A 346 4.43 18.43 -15.35
CA LEU A 346 4.99 17.81 -14.16
C LEU A 346 4.14 18.16 -12.94
N ALA A 347 3.84 17.15 -12.12
CA ALA A 347 3.20 17.32 -10.82
C ALA A 347 4.24 17.16 -9.69
N ALA A 348 4.00 17.81 -8.55
CA ALA A 348 4.77 17.55 -7.34
C ALA A 348 4.51 16.11 -6.85
N GLN A 349 5.59 15.37 -6.57
CA GLN A 349 5.49 14.05 -5.96
C GLN A 349 4.77 14.17 -4.60
N GLN A 350 3.72 13.36 -4.40
CA GLN A 350 2.99 13.31 -3.12
C GLN A 350 3.47 12.15 -2.25
N ALA A 351 3.63 10.96 -2.85
CA ALA A 351 4.15 9.78 -2.16
C ALA A 351 5.68 9.76 -2.18
N HIS A 352 6.30 9.82 -1.00
CA HIS A 352 7.76 9.72 -0.88
C HIS A 352 8.15 8.34 -0.35
N VAL A 353 9.33 7.87 -0.73
CA VAL A 353 9.86 6.58 -0.28
C VAL A 353 10.73 6.78 0.95
N SER A 354 10.36 6.12 2.05
CA SER A 354 11.21 5.99 3.22
C SER A 354 12.19 4.83 3.04
N ARG A 355 13.40 4.95 3.61
CA ARG A 355 14.42 3.90 3.57
C ARG A 355 14.99 3.66 4.96
N THR A 356 14.99 2.41 5.40
CA THR A 356 15.51 2.02 6.72
C THR A 356 16.46 0.85 6.58
N THR A 357 17.62 0.94 7.22
CA THR A 357 18.56 -0.18 7.31
C THR A 357 18.13 -1.15 8.40
N VAL A 358 17.87 -2.40 8.02
CA VAL A 358 17.46 -3.50 8.91
C VAL A 358 18.54 -4.56 8.92
N ARG A 359 18.82 -5.14 10.09
CA ARG A 359 19.76 -6.25 10.23
C ARG A 359 19.00 -7.59 10.19
N PRO A 360 19.61 -8.65 9.64
CA PRO A 360 19.01 -9.98 9.68
C PRO A 360 18.79 -10.45 11.12
N VAL A 361 17.72 -11.22 11.33
CA VAL A 361 17.42 -11.85 12.64
C VAL A 361 18.41 -12.97 12.94
N SER A 362 19.02 -13.56 11.92
CA SER A 362 20.11 -14.53 12.08
C SER A 362 21.13 -14.46 10.93
N VAL A 363 22.40 -14.71 11.27
CA VAL A 363 23.50 -14.89 10.31
C VAL A 363 24.26 -16.15 10.68
N LYS A 364 24.39 -17.08 9.74
CA LYS A 364 25.14 -18.33 9.88
C LYS A 364 26.32 -18.33 8.91
N ARG A 365 27.45 -18.84 9.38
CA ARG A 365 28.57 -19.22 8.52
C ARG A 365 28.60 -20.73 8.42
N LEU A 366 28.43 -21.25 7.22
CA LEU A 366 28.45 -22.69 6.94
C LEU A 366 29.90 -23.19 6.87
N PRO A 367 30.13 -24.51 7.05
CA PRO A 367 31.50 -25.06 7.10
C PRO A 367 32.34 -24.86 5.85
N ASP A 368 31.72 -24.66 4.69
CA ASP A 368 32.40 -24.33 3.43
C ASP A 368 32.78 -22.85 3.28
N GLY A 369 32.45 -22.01 4.27
CA GLY A 369 32.72 -20.58 4.28
C GLY A 369 31.53 -19.70 3.89
N THR A 370 30.47 -20.29 3.32
CA THR A 370 29.25 -19.59 2.89
C THR A 370 28.62 -18.83 4.05
N LEU A 371 28.16 -17.61 3.79
CA LEU A 371 27.35 -16.83 4.70
C LEU A 371 25.89 -16.90 4.27
N PHE A 372 25.02 -17.25 5.22
CA PHE A 372 23.57 -17.27 5.05
C PHE A 372 22.93 -16.34 6.09
N ALA A 373 22.02 -15.48 5.66
CA ALA A 373 21.29 -14.56 6.51
C ALA A 373 19.77 -14.70 6.30
N ASP A 374 19.03 -14.65 7.40
CA ASP A 374 17.56 -14.65 7.43
C ASP A 374 17.09 -13.28 7.92
N MET A 375 16.31 -12.57 7.10
CA MET A 375 15.71 -11.29 7.48
C MET A 375 14.52 -11.45 8.45
N GLY A 376 14.04 -12.69 8.65
CA GLY A 376 12.88 -13.01 9.49
C GLY A 376 11.57 -12.92 8.73
N GLU A 377 11.48 -12.00 7.78
CA GLU A 377 10.33 -11.78 6.91
C GLU A 377 10.78 -11.36 5.51
N VAL A 378 9.90 -11.54 4.52
CA VAL A 378 10.07 -10.99 3.17
C VAL A 378 9.99 -9.48 3.22
N VAL A 379 10.99 -8.80 2.70
CA VAL A 379 11.08 -7.32 2.65
C VAL A 379 11.37 -6.83 1.25
N SER A 380 10.86 -5.64 0.92
CA SER A 380 11.23 -4.90 -0.30
C SER A 380 12.52 -4.12 -0.04
N ALA A 381 13.66 -4.65 -0.49
CA ALA A 381 14.97 -4.13 -0.08
C ALA A 381 16.09 -4.32 -1.10
N VAL A 382 17.18 -3.56 -0.92
CA VAL A 382 18.50 -3.90 -1.48
C VAL A 382 19.40 -4.48 -0.38
N PRO A 383 20.28 -5.45 -0.70
CA PRO A 383 21.28 -5.92 0.26
C PRO A 383 22.35 -4.85 0.47
N ARG A 384 22.86 -4.72 1.71
CA ARG A 384 23.95 -3.82 2.06
C ARG A 384 25.04 -4.59 2.80
N ILE A 385 26.19 -4.71 2.15
CA ILE A 385 27.32 -5.52 2.61
C ILE A 385 28.54 -4.62 2.84
N GLY A 386 29.03 -4.59 4.08
CA GLY A 386 30.26 -3.89 4.43
C GLY A 386 31.48 -4.79 4.26
N PHE A 387 32.52 -4.26 3.64
CA PHE A 387 33.84 -4.88 3.49
C PHE A 387 34.89 -4.03 4.20
N ARG A 388 35.78 -4.66 4.97
CA ARG A 388 36.84 -3.97 5.71
C ARG A 388 38.10 -3.93 4.88
N ASP A 389 38.49 -5.08 4.35
CA ASP A 389 39.75 -5.34 3.68
C ASP A 389 39.47 -5.88 2.27
N GLY A 390 38.62 -5.18 1.51
CA GLY A 390 38.22 -5.55 0.15
C GLY A 390 39.43 -5.80 -0.76
N THR A 391 39.31 -6.80 -1.63
CA THR A 391 40.36 -7.21 -2.57
C THR A 391 39.97 -6.74 -3.97
N ALA A 392 40.77 -5.85 -4.57
CA ALA A 392 40.48 -5.33 -5.90
C ALA A 392 40.30 -6.44 -6.94
N GLY A 393 39.18 -6.43 -7.67
CA GLY A 393 38.85 -7.42 -8.68
C GLY A 393 38.19 -8.70 -8.14
N HIS A 394 38.09 -8.89 -6.82
CA HIS A 394 37.35 -10.01 -6.25
C HIS A 394 35.85 -9.84 -6.50
N GLN A 395 35.24 -10.79 -7.21
CA GLN A 395 33.82 -10.75 -7.51
C GLN A 395 33.03 -11.47 -6.42
N VAL A 396 32.05 -10.77 -5.86
CA VAL A 396 31.09 -11.29 -4.90
C VAL A 396 29.74 -11.43 -5.59
N THR A 397 29.15 -12.61 -5.48
CA THR A 397 27.74 -12.84 -5.84
C THR A 397 26.92 -12.87 -4.57
N VAL A 398 25.96 -11.94 -4.46
CA VAL A 398 24.93 -11.96 -3.42
C VAL A 398 23.69 -12.59 -4.02
N THR A 399 23.23 -13.71 -3.48
CA THR A 399 22.02 -14.40 -3.92
C THR A 399 20.93 -14.18 -2.89
N THR A 400 19.80 -13.59 -3.28
CA THR A 400 18.64 -13.49 -2.40
C THR A 400 17.56 -14.50 -2.79
N SER A 401 16.63 -14.80 -1.87
CA SER A 401 15.56 -15.77 -2.10
C SER A 401 14.37 -15.56 -1.17
N TYR A 402 13.21 -16.11 -1.52
CA TYR A 402 12.02 -16.16 -0.66
C TYR A 402 12.01 -17.36 0.26
N ARG A 403 12.56 -18.48 -0.23
CA ARG A 403 12.57 -19.75 0.48
C ARG A 403 14.01 -20.20 0.72
N ARG A 404 14.18 -21.08 1.70
CA ARG A 404 15.41 -21.86 1.81
C ARG A 404 15.46 -22.88 0.68
N ASN A 405 16.63 -23.47 0.46
CA ASN A 405 16.77 -24.56 -0.50
C ASN A 405 15.92 -25.74 -0.01
N ASN A 406 14.72 -25.87 -0.56
CA ASN A 406 13.72 -26.80 -0.07
C ASN A 406 13.52 -27.95 -1.05
N THR A 407 13.31 -29.13 -0.49
CA THR A 407 13.07 -30.37 -1.24
C THR A 407 12.08 -31.23 -0.46
N THR A 408 11.81 -32.44 -0.92
CA THR A 408 10.96 -33.41 -0.21
C THR A 408 11.65 -34.76 -0.08
N LEU A 409 11.17 -35.60 0.84
CA LEU A 409 11.58 -37.00 0.91
C LEU A 409 11.06 -37.76 -0.32
N ALA A 410 11.96 -38.38 -1.08
CA ALA A 410 11.59 -39.21 -2.23
C ALA A 410 10.91 -40.53 -1.83
N ALA A 411 11.13 -40.98 -0.59
CA ALA A 411 10.54 -42.18 -0.02
C ALA A 411 10.27 -41.98 1.48
N ALA A 412 9.34 -42.77 2.03
CA ALA A 412 9.09 -42.76 3.47
C ALA A 412 10.33 -43.22 4.25
N VAL A 413 10.55 -42.60 5.40
CA VAL A 413 11.73 -42.82 6.25
C VAL A 413 11.27 -43.36 7.61
N ALA A 414 11.89 -44.45 8.06
CA ALA A 414 11.58 -45.05 9.35
C ALA A 414 12.32 -44.36 10.51
N PRO A 415 11.82 -44.48 11.76
CA PRO A 415 12.59 -44.09 12.95
C PRO A 415 13.96 -44.78 12.95
N GLY A 416 15.01 -44.09 13.36
CA GLY A 416 16.37 -44.61 13.39
C GLY A 416 17.18 -44.41 12.11
N ALA A 417 16.58 -43.91 11.03
CA ALA A 417 17.29 -43.67 9.77
C ALA A 417 18.32 -42.54 9.89
N THR A 418 19.51 -42.76 9.33
CA THR A 418 20.60 -41.77 9.20
C THR A 418 20.85 -41.37 7.76
N THR A 419 20.10 -41.90 6.80
CA THR A 419 20.26 -41.60 5.38
C THR A 419 18.89 -41.26 4.79
N LEU A 420 18.81 -40.10 4.14
CA LEU A 420 17.60 -39.63 3.46
C LEU A 420 17.77 -39.71 1.95
N VAL A 421 16.74 -40.15 1.25
CA VAL A 421 16.66 -39.99 -0.19
C VAL A 421 15.79 -38.76 -0.45
N LEU A 422 16.42 -37.69 -0.93
CA LEU A 422 15.74 -36.43 -1.25
C LEU A 422 15.29 -36.47 -2.72
N ALA A 423 14.15 -35.84 -3.01
CA ALA A 423 13.64 -35.71 -4.38
C ALA A 423 14.62 -34.90 -5.25
N ASP A 424 15.23 -33.87 -4.67
CA ASP A 424 16.37 -33.14 -5.20
C ASP A 424 17.38 -32.89 -4.08
N ALA A 425 18.64 -33.30 -4.29
CA ALA A 425 19.76 -33.06 -3.38
C ALA A 425 20.72 -31.98 -3.91
N THR A 426 20.36 -31.29 -5.00
CA THR A 426 21.14 -30.20 -5.57
C THR A 426 21.28 -29.07 -4.55
N GLY A 427 22.51 -28.59 -4.36
CA GLY A 427 22.80 -27.54 -3.38
C GLY A 427 22.76 -28.01 -1.92
N VAL A 428 22.73 -29.31 -1.65
CA VAL A 428 22.95 -29.87 -0.30
C VAL A 428 24.42 -30.26 -0.15
N HIS A 429 25.06 -29.73 0.89
CA HIS A 429 26.50 -29.89 1.13
C HIS A 429 26.77 -30.50 2.51
N PRO A 430 27.89 -31.22 2.69
CA PRO A 430 28.39 -31.58 4.02
C PRO A 430 28.51 -30.34 4.91
N GLY A 431 27.97 -30.43 6.12
CA GLY A 431 27.94 -29.34 7.09
C GLY A 431 26.63 -28.54 7.12
N ASP A 432 25.77 -28.71 6.12
CA ASP A 432 24.45 -28.06 6.12
C ASP A 432 23.54 -28.63 7.21
N GLU A 433 22.68 -27.78 7.78
CA GLU A 433 21.55 -28.25 8.58
C GLU A 433 20.36 -28.52 7.66
N ILE A 434 19.72 -29.67 7.84
CA ILE A 434 18.43 -29.98 7.24
C ILE A 434 17.35 -30.11 8.32
N VAL A 435 16.15 -29.64 8.03
CA VAL A 435 14.98 -29.78 8.91
C VAL A 435 13.92 -30.58 8.17
N VAL A 436 13.61 -31.77 8.69
CA VAL A 436 12.53 -32.63 8.18
C VAL A 436 11.25 -32.32 8.96
N ASP A 437 10.11 -32.25 8.27
CA ASP A 437 8.80 -32.02 8.91
C ASP A 437 8.71 -30.66 9.63
N ALA A 438 9.33 -29.63 9.06
CA ALA A 438 9.30 -28.27 9.59
C ALA A 438 7.88 -27.69 9.59
N PRO A 439 7.27 -27.37 10.75
CA PRO A 439 6.19 -26.39 10.79
C PRO A 439 6.85 -25.05 10.47
N ALA A 440 6.39 -24.42 9.41
CA ALA A 440 7.18 -23.38 8.79
C ALA A 440 7.16 -22.04 9.57
N SER A 441 6.35 -21.93 10.64
CA SER A 441 6.28 -20.74 11.52
C SER A 441 5.81 -20.97 12.97
N GLY A 442 5.54 -22.21 13.37
CA GLY A 442 4.90 -22.50 14.68
C GLY A 442 3.36 -22.34 14.71
N PHE A 443 2.74 -21.98 13.58
CA PHE A 443 1.28 -21.93 13.40
C PHE A 443 0.72 -23.15 12.64
N GLY A 444 1.53 -24.20 12.45
CA GLY A 444 1.15 -25.46 11.80
C GLY A 444 1.43 -26.68 12.67
N PRO A 445 0.88 -27.87 12.33
CA PRO A 445 0.94 -29.07 13.18
C PRO A 445 2.29 -29.82 13.18
N GLY A 446 3.29 -29.39 12.40
CA GLY A 446 4.55 -30.11 12.20
C GLY A 446 5.36 -30.36 13.49
N ASP A 447 6.16 -31.42 13.51
CA ASP A 447 7.09 -31.75 14.60
C ASP A 447 8.52 -31.93 14.02
N PRO A 448 9.29 -30.82 13.93
CA PRO A 448 10.50 -30.75 13.13
C PRO A 448 11.64 -31.58 13.71
N GLU A 449 12.44 -32.16 12.82
CA GLU A 449 13.71 -32.80 13.17
C GLU A 449 14.89 -32.17 12.42
N THR A 450 15.72 -31.40 13.12
CA THR A 450 16.95 -30.83 12.56
C THR A 450 18.13 -31.78 12.68
N ARG A 451 18.89 -31.97 11.59
CA ARG A 451 20.10 -32.80 11.51
C ARG A 451 21.18 -32.11 10.69
N THR A 452 22.44 -32.49 10.90
CA THR A 452 23.56 -31.99 10.11
C THR A 452 23.93 -33.03 9.05
N VAL A 453 24.13 -32.57 7.83
CA VAL A 453 24.58 -33.42 6.71
C VAL A 453 26.06 -33.73 6.88
N THR A 454 26.44 -35.01 6.88
CA THR A 454 27.85 -35.41 6.94
C THR A 454 28.44 -35.72 5.57
N SER A 455 27.61 -36.20 4.65
CA SER A 455 27.99 -36.47 3.26
C SER A 455 26.77 -36.56 2.35
N THR A 456 26.93 -36.19 1.09
CA THR A 456 25.93 -36.38 0.04
C THR A 456 26.48 -37.32 -1.04
N SER A 457 25.65 -38.25 -1.50
CA SER A 457 25.98 -39.15 -2.60
C SER A 457 24.72 -39.47 -3.42
N PRO A 458 24.85 -40.10 -4.60
CA PRO A 458 23.68 -40.57 -5.36
C PRO A 458 22.78 -41.55 -4.59
N GLN A 459 23.31 -42.19 -3.54
CA GLN A 459 22.57 -43.12 -2.68
C GLN A 459 21.81 -42.43 -1.54
N GLY A 460 22.04 -41.14 -1.31
CA GLY A 460 21.32 -40.34 -0.32
C GLY A 460 22.17 -39.31 0.42
N THR A 461 21.49 -38.53 1.24
CA THR A 461 22.06 -37.53 2.16
C THR A 461 22.23 -38.17 3.54
N VAL A 462 23.45 -38.27 4.04
CA VAL A 462 23.78 -38.90 5.33
C VAL A 462 23.77 -37.85 6.45
N LEU A 463 23.18 -38.21 7.58
CA LEU A 463 22.96 -37.36 8.75
C LEU A 463 23.93 -37.71 9.87
N ASP A 464 24.24 -36.72 10.70
CA ASP A 464 25.09 -36.84 11.90
C ASP A 464 24.52 -37.80 12.95
N ARG A 465 23.19 -37.91 13.03
CA ARG A 465 22.48 -38.76 14.00
C ARG A 465 21.10 -39.17 13.47
N PRO A 466 20.54 -40.30 13.95
CA PRO A 466 19.28 -40.84 13.43
C PRO A 466 18.07 -39.93 13.64
N LEU A 467 17.07 -40.03 12.76
CA LEU A 467 15.72 -39.47 12.97
C LEU A 467 14.98 -40.22 14.08
N ARG A 468 14.16 -39.53 14.86
CA ARG A 468 13.48 -40.11 16.04
C ARG A 468 12.16 -40.78 15.69
N LYS A 469 11.52 -40.38 14.58
CA LYS A 469 10.20 -40.86 14.17
C LYS A 469 10.14 -41.19 12.68
N ALA A 470 9.00 -41.73 12.24
CA ALA A 470 8.71 -41.99 10.85
C ALA A 470 8.31 -40.69 10.13
N HIS A 471 8.66 -40.58 8.86
CA HIS A 471 8.29 -39.48 7.98
C HIS A 471 7.78 -40.05 6.65
N ALA A 472 6.73 -39.45 6.08
CA ALA A 472 6.14 -39.94 4.83
C ALA A 472 6.97 -39.54 3.61
N ALA A 473 6.76 -40.23 2.48
CA ALA A 473 7.23 -39.72 1.20
C ALA A 473 6.51 -38.39 0.90
N GLY A 474 7.21 -37.44 0.28
CA GLY A 474 6.71 -36.10 0.02
C GLY A 474 6.80 -35.13 1.20
N THR A 475 7.20 -35.58 2.40
CA THR A 475 7.44 -34.67 3.54
C THR A 475 8.51 -33.64 3.20
N TRP A 476 8.27 -32.38 3.54
CA TRP A 476 9.18 -31.26 3.31
C TRP A 476 10.49 -31.42 4.08
N VAL A 477 11.58 -31.05 3.40
CA VAL A 477 12.93 -30.97 3.95
C VAL A 477 13.52 -29.61 3.58
N GLU A 478 13.82 -28.79 4.58
CA GLU A 478 14.46 -27.48 4.38
C GLU A 478 15.96 -27.56 4.64
N ASN A 479 16.79 -27.00 3.76
CA ASN A 479 18.25 -26.90 3.95
C ASN A 479 18.66 -25.51 4.47
N SER A 480 19.82 -25.39 5.10
CA SER A 480 20.34 -24.14 5.67
C SER A 480 20.91 -23.12 4.66
N ARG A 481 20.48 -23.17 3.39
CA ARG A 481 20.94 -22.31 2.29
C ARG A 481 19.79 -21.59 1.61
N ALA A 482 20.10 -20.54 0.85
CA ALA A 482 19.09 -19.83 0.06
C ALA A 482 18.63 -20.70 -1.11
N GLY A 483 17.32 -20.79 -1.33
CA GLY A 483 16.76 -21.53 -2.46
C GLY A 483 17.04 -20.80 -3.78
N ARG A 484 17.39 -21.58 -4.82
CA ARG A 484 17.75 -21.05 -6.14
C ARG A 484 16.90 -21.65 -7.26
N SER A 485 15.96 -22.53 -6.92
CA SER A 485 15.03 -23.08 -7.90
C SER A 485 14.07 -22.00 -8.38
N GLY A 486 13.46 -22.19 -9.55
CA GLY A 486 12.39 -21.30 -10.03
C GLY A 486 11.22 -21.20 -9.06
N LEU A 487 10.98 -22.20 -8.19
CA LEU A 487 9.98 -22.11 -7.13
C LEU A 487 10.40 -21.18 -6.00
N ASP A 488 11.67 -21.24 -5.58
CA ASP A 488 12.18 -20.42 -4.47
C ASP A 488 12.33 -18.95 -4.86
N THR A 489 12.55 -18.69 -6.15
CA THR A 489 12.78 -17.34 -6.69
C THR A 489 11.64 -16.84 -7.58
N GLN A 490 10.52 -17.56 -7.66
CA GLN A 490 9.34 -17.21 -8.49
C GLN A 490 9.73 -16.92 -9.95
N GLY A 491 10.55 -17.80 -10.52
CA GLY A 491 11.07 -17.71 -11.87
C GLY A 491 11.98 -16.50 -12.14
N SER A 492 12.46 -15.81 -11.11
CA SER A 492 13.30 -14.60 -11.23
C SER A 492 14.77 -14.86 -10.90
N ASP A 493 15.68 -14.08 -11.51
CA ASP A 493 17.08 -14.00 -11.11
C ASP A 493 17.27 -12.94 -10.02
N LEU A 494 17.39 -13.42 -8.78
CA LEU A 494 17.51 -12.62 -7.56
C LEU A 494 18.98 -12.36 -7.15
N ARG A 495 19.93 -12.44 -8.08
CA ARG A 495 21.34 -12.16 -7.80
C ARG A 495 21.66 -10.67 -7.86
N TYR A 496 22.71 -10.27 -7.15
CA TYR A 496 23.40 -9.00 -7.29
C TYR A 496 24.91 -9.30 -7.41
N LEU A 497 25.56 -8.72 -8.42
CA LEU A 497 26.99 -8.96 -8.67
C LEU A 497 27.80 -7.72 -8.30
N TYR A 498 28.86 -7.91 -7.51
CA TYR A 498 29.70 -6.83 -7.03
C TYR A 498 31.18 -7.18 -7.16
N THR A 499 31.94 -6.39 -7.92
CA THR A 499 33.40 -6.48 -7.97
C THR A 499 33.99 -5.47 -6.99
N GLN A 500 34.78 -5.99 -6.04
CA GLN A 500 35.40 -5.23 -4.98
C GLN A 500 36.51 -4.30 -5.50
N LYS A 501 36.70 -3.13 -4.87
CA LYS A 501 37.97 -2.38 -4.90
C LYS A 501 38.80 -2.69 -3.64
N ALA A 502 40.03 -2.19 -3.61
CA ALA A 502 40.93 -2.39 -2.49
C ALA A 502 40.48 -1.59 -1.25
N GLY A 503 40.50 -2.24 -0.08
CA GLY A 503 40.25 -1.62 1.22
C GLY A 503 38.77 -1.51 1.60
N ARG A 504 38.46 -0.57 2.49
CA ARG A 504 37.12 -0.42 3.09
C ARG A 504 36.10 0.10 2.07
N GLN A 505 34.94 -0.56 2.01
CA GLN A 505 33.86 -0.23 1.08
C GLN A 505 32.51 -0.81 1.53
N THR A 506 31.45 -0.40 0.85
CA THR A 506 30.11 -0.95 1.02
C THR A 506 29.55 -1.31 -0.36
N ALA A 507 29.09 -2.54 -0.52
CA ALA A 507 28.27 -2.94 -1.65
C ALA A 507 26.81 -2.68 -1.32
N GLU A 508 26.17 -1.84 -2.12
CA GLU A 508 24.75 -1.50 -2.01
C GLU A 508 24.22 -1.28 -3.44
N PRO A 509 23.47 -2.23 -4.00
CA PRO A 509 22.80 -2.06 -5.28
C PRO A 509 21.81 -0.90 -5.22
N PHE A 510 21.41 -0.40 -6.38
CA PHE A 510 20.43 0.65 -6.48
C PHE A 510 19.01 0.08 -6.44
N THR A 511 18.70 -0.98 -7.19
CA THR A 511 17.30 -1.39 -7.43
C THR A 511 16.83 -2.45 -6.43
N TYR A 512 15.82 -2.09 -5.64
CA TYR A 512 15.22 -2.96 -4.63
C TYR A 512 14.39 -4.08 -5.25
N TRP A 513 14.32 -5.20 -4.51
CA TRP A 513 13.51 -6.37 -4.82
C TRP A 513 12.93 -6.98 -3.54
N GLY A 514 11.83 -7.73 -3.65
CA GLY A 514 11.29 -8.56 -2.56
C GLY A 514 12.11 -9.82 -2.30
N TRP A 515 12.55 -10.04 -1.06
CA TRP A 515 13.25 -11.26 -0.65
C TRP A 515 13.31 -11.38 0.88
N ARG A 516 13.61 -12.58 1.40
CA ARG A 516 13.80 -12.85 2.85
C ARG A 516 15.21 -13.34 3.19
N TYR A 517 15.76 -14.22 2.35
CA TYR A 517 17.04 -14.85 2.60
C TYR A 517 18.13 -14.22 1.75
N LEU A 518 19.35 -14.21 2.26
CA LEU A 518 20.54 -13.73 1.57
C LEU A 518 21.68 -14.73 1.76
N GLU A 519 22.39 -15.04 0.69
CA GLU A 519 23.54 -15.93 0.68
C GLU A 519 24.74 -15.31 -0.05
N ILE A 520 25.93 -15.50 0.52
CA ILE A 520 27.22 -15.12 -0.08
C ILE A 520 28.18 -16.31 0.07
N ALA A 521 28.43 -17.04 -1.02
CA ALA A 521 29.24 -18.25 -1.01
C ALA A 521 30.71 -17.99 -0.64
N ASP A 522 31.33 -16.98 -1.26
CA ASP A 522 32.71 -16.58 -0.96
C ASP A 522 32.79 -15.07 -0.70
N PRO A 523 32.63 -14.65 0.56
CA PRO A 523 32.74 -13.24 0.92
C PRO A 523 34.19 -12.71 0.83
N GLY A 524 35.20 -13.56 0.63
CA GLY A 524 36.63 -13.20 0.61
C GLY A 524 37.22 -12.76 1.96
N GLU A 525 36.39 -12.27 2.88
CA GLU A 525 36.78 -11.87 4.23
C GLU A 525 35.65 -12.12 5.26
N ARG A 526 35.95 -11.82 6.52
CA ARG A 526 34.92 -11.74 7.55
C ARG A 526 34.18 -10.42 7.41
N LEU A 527 32.91 -10.49 6.99
CA LEU A 527 32.08 -9.31 6.80
C LEU A 527 31.77 -8.60 8.14
N PRO A 528 32.11 -7.31 8.30
CA PRO A 528 31.76 -6.52 9.48
C PRO A 528 30.27 -6.16 9.56
N GLU A 529 29.57 -6.12 8.42
CA GLU A 529 28.17 -5.67 8.34
C GLU A 529 27.43 -6.39 7.22
N ILE A 530 26.28 -6.97 7.57
CA ILE A 530 25.28 -7.51 6.65
C ILE A 530 23.94 -6.93 7.08
N SER A 531 23.27 -6.28 6.15
CA SER A 531 21.98 -5.62 6.38
C SER A 531 21.19 -5.55 5.08
N ALA A 532 19.94 -5.10 5.17
CA ALA A 532 19.09 -4.75 4.05
C ALA A 532 18.67 -3.29 4.19
N VAL A 533 18.67 -2.53 3.09
CA VAL A 533 18.01 -1.22 3.05
C VAL A 533 16.59 -1.46 2.56
N VAL A 534 15.67 -1.58 3.51
CA VAL A 534 14.24 -1.75 3.27
C VAL A 534 13.65 -0.43 2.80
N GLN A 535 12.77 -0.47 1.81
CA GLN A 535 12.06 0.69 1.32
C GLN A 535 10.56 0.46 1.14
N SER A 536 9.79 1.51 1.41
CA SER A 536 8.34 1.55 1.25
C SER A 536 7.89 3.02 1.16
N THR A 537 6.62 3.24 0.84
CA THR A 537 5.98 4.55 1.02
C THR A 537 6.20 5.04 2.46
N ASP A 538 6.42 6.34 2.62
CA ASP A 538 6.57 6.96 3.92
C ASP A 538 5.23 6.96 4.65
N VAL A 539 5.19 6.27 5.79
CA VAL A 539 4.03 6.20 6.68
C VAL A 539 4.44 6.59 8.08
N ARG A 540 3.53 7.24 8.78
CA ARG A 540 3.77 7.72 10.14
C ARG A 540 3.50 6.59 11.12
N ARG A 541 4.56 6.11 11.80
CA ARG A 541 4.46 4.97 12.73
C ARG A 541 3.44 5.17 13.86
N ASP A 542 3.20 6.41 14.26
CA ASP A 542 2.20 6.78 15.28
C ASP A 542 0.75 6.77 14.78
N GLU A 543 0.55 6.61 13.47
CA GLU A 543 -0.76 6.46 12.81
C GLU A 543 -1.07 4.98 12.49
N ALA A 544 -0.16 4.07 12.80
CA ALA A 544 -0.36 2.64 12.58
C ALA A 544 -1.47 2.09 13.50
N ALA A 545 -2.37 1.32 12.90
CA ALA A 545 -3.39 0.60 13.64
C ALA A 545 -2.76 -0.51 14.49
N THR A 546 -3.41 -0.79 15.61
CA THR A 546 -3.05 -1.90 16.51
C THR A 546 -4.25 -2.79 16.70
N PHE A 547 -4.00 -4.08 16.88
CA PHE A 547 -5.02 -5.08 17.16
C PHE A 547 -4.42 -6.16 18.06
N SER A 548 -5.17 -6.58 19.06
CA SER A 548 -4.89 -7.79 19.85
C SER A 548 -6.18 -8.38 20.37
N SER A 549 -6.30 -9.70 20.33
CA SER A 549 -7.53 -10.43 20.62
C SER A 549 -7.31 -11.61 21.57
N SER A 550 -8.38 -12.37 21.80
CA SER A 550 -8.31 -13.69 22.46
C SER A 550 -7.70 -14.79 21.59
N ASP A 551 -7.56 -14.58 20.27
CA ASP A 551 -6.97 -15.53 19.32
C ASP A 551 -5.60 -15.03 18.81
N ARG A 552 -4.54 -15.77 19.12
CA ARG A 552 -3.17 -15.37 18.75
C ARG A 552 -2.87 -15.55 17.27
N THR A 553 -3.53 -16.48 16.59
CA THR A 553 -3.38 -16.67 15.14
C THR A 553 -3.98 -15.47 14.42
N LEU A 554 -5.13 -14.97 14.88
CA LEU A 554 -5.74 -13.76 14.32
C LEU A 554 -4.84 -12.53 14.50
N ASP A 555 -4.20 -12.37 15.66
CA ASP A 555 -3.22 -11.29 15.89
C ASP A 555 -2.04 -11.38 14.89
N ALA A 556 -1.54 -12.60 14.62
CA ALA A 556 -0.50 -12.83 13.62
C ALA A 556 -0.98 -12.58 12.17
N VAL A 557 -2.22 -12.91 11.85
CA VAL A 557 -2.84 -12.62 10.55
C VAL A 557 -2.99 -11.11 10.33
N PHE A 558 -3.36 -10.36 11.37
CA PHE A 558 -3.37 -8.90 11.31
C PHE A 558 -1.98 -8.33 10.98
N ASP A 559 -0.93 -8.82 11.64
CA ASP A 559 0.45 -8.40 11.37
C ASP A 559 0.91 -8.79 9.95
N LEU A 560 0.56 -9.99 9.48
CA LEU A 560 0.82 -10.46 8.11
C LEU A 560 0.23 -9.51 7.08
N MET A 561 -1.06 -9.17 7.22
CA MET A 561 -1.76 -8.29 6.30
C MET A 561 -1.16 -6.87 6.33
N ARG A 562 -0.88 -6.32 7.52
CA ARG A 562 -0.28 -4.98 7.66
C ARG A 562 1.10 -4.91 7.00
N HIS A 563 1.94 -5.92 7.24
CA HIS A 563 3.28 -6.00 6.65
C HIS A 563 3.23 -6.07 5.12
N SER A 564 2.36 -6.95 4.61
CA SER A 564 2.15 -7.15 3.17
C SER A 564 1.73 -5.86 2.47
N ALA A 565 0.77 -5.12 3.07
CA ALA A 565 0.31 -3.84 2.54
C ALA A 565 1.45 -2.81 2.43
N LEU A 566 2.28 -2.67 3.47
CA LEU A 566 3.38 -1.70 3.48
C LEU A 566 4.46 -2.06 2.47
N MET A 567 4.85 -3.34 2.38
CA MET A 567 5.93 -3.77 1.49
C MET A 567 5.53 -3.73 0.01
N SER A 568 4.23 -3.84 -0.30
CA SER A 568 3.66 -3.63 -1.63
C SER A 568 3.44 -2.15 -1.99
N ALA A 569 3.69 -1.20 -1.06
CA ALA A 569 3.51 0.23 -1.32
C ALA A 569 4.87 0.94 -1.43
N GLN A 570 5.16 1.52 -2.60
CA GLN A 570 6.39 2.27 -2.87
C GLN A 570 6.03 3.73 -3.21
N ASN A 571 6.42 4.24 -4.37
CA ASN A 571 5.84 5.47 -4.95
C ASN A 571 4.64 5.19 -5.87
N VAL A 572 4.32 3.90 -6.06
CA VAL A 572 3.13 3.31 -6.67
C VAL A 572 2.73 2.09 -5.80
N PHE A 573 1.48 1.64 -5.87
CA PHE A 573 1.11 0.34 -5.32
C PHE A 573 1.58 -0.76 -6.29
N LEU A 574 2.19 -1.82 -5.78
CA LEU A 574 2.70 -2.93 -6.57
C LEU A 574 1.88 -4.17 -6.26
N ASP A 575 1.48 -4.89 -7.30
CA ASP A 575 0.96 -6.26 -7.17
C ASP A 575 1.93 -7.14 -6.36
N THR A 576 3.21 -7.14 -6.76
CA THR A 576 4.32 -7.78 -6.05
C THR A 576 5.62 -6.97 -6.19
N PRO A 577 6.47 -6.89 -5.14
CA PRO A 577 7.75 -6.18 -5.20
C PRO A 577 8.86 -6.93 -5.96
N THR A 578 8.52 -7.96 -6.77
CA THR A 578 9.49 -8.74 -7.54
C THR A 578 9.20 -8.85 -9.03
N ARG A 579 8.31 -9.77 -9.43
CA ARG A 579 8.31 -10.23 -10.82
C ARG A 579 7.66 -9.21 -11.78
N GLU A 580 6.42 -8.77 -11.58
CA GLU A 580 5.80 -7.72 -12.42
C GLU A 580 6.14 -6.31 -11.97
N LYS A 581 6.00 -6.04 -10.66
CA LYS A 581 6.10 -4.68 -10.08
C LYS A 581 5.13 -3.72 -10.79
N GLY A 582 3.94 -4.22 -11.12
CA GLY A 582 2.88 -3.49 -11.80
C GLY A 582 1.92 -2.86 -10.81
N GLN A 583 1.55 -1.59 -11.03
CA GLN A 583 0.42 -0.99 -10.34
C GLN A 583 -0.88 -1.43 -11.01
N PHE A 584 -1.34 -2.63 -10.65
CA PHE A 584 -2.63 -3.16 -11.08
C PHE A 584 -3.77 -2.46 -10.36
N LEU A 585 -4.86 -2.15 -11.06
CA LEU A 585 -5.96 -1.34 -10.51
C LEU A 585 -6.65 -2.04 -9.33
N GLY A 586 -7.05 -3.31 -9.47
CA GLY A 586 -7.66 -4.08 -8.37
C GLY A 586 -6.72 -4.21 -7.18
N ASP A 587 -5.46 -4.59 -7.42
CA ASP A 587 -4.40 -4.68 -6.42
C ASP A 587 -4.18 -3.36 -5.69
N ALA A 588 -4.05 -2.25 -6.43
CA ALA A 588 -3.85 -0.91 -5.89
C ALA A 588 -5.01 -0.49 -5.01
N ILE A 589 -6.25 -0.83 -5.38
CA ILE A 589 -7.44 -0.59 -4.57
C ILE A 589 -7.33 -1.36 -3.25
N ASP A 590 -7.10 -2.67 -3.29
CA ASP A 590 -7.08 -3.49 -2.08
C ASP A 590 -5.89 -3.18 -1.16
N ILE A 591 -4.69 -2.99 -1.72
CA ILE A 591 -3.52 -2.53 -0.98
C ILE A 591 -3.80 -1.15 -0.38
N SER A 592 -4.41 -0.24 -1.14
CA SER A 592 -4.77 1.09 -0.63
C SER A 592 -5.80 1.02 0.50
N PHE A 593 -6.79 0.12 0.44
CA PHE A 593 -7.73 -0.07 1.55
C PHE A 593 -6.97 -0.54 2.81
N ALA A 594 -6.02 -1.46 2.64
CA ALA A 594 -5.20 -1.98 3.73
C ALA A 594 -4.27 -0.90 4.32
N THR A 595 -3.52 -0.16 3.51
CA THR A 595 -2.61 0.89 3.98
C THR A 595 -3.37 2.06 4.61
N MET A 596 -4.51 2.47 4.04
CA MET A 596 -5.35 3.51 4.62
C MET A 596 -5.86 3.12 6.01
N ALA A 597 -6.28 1.87 6.18
CA ALA A 597 -6.84 1.36 7.44
C ALA A 597 -5.75 1.04 8.49
N ALA A 598 -4.62 0.49 8.06
CA ALA A 598 -3.61 -0.06 8.96
C ALA A 598 -2.45 0.90 9.26
N LEU A 599 -2.21 1.92 8.41
CA LEU A 599 -1.00 2.73 8.45
C LEU A 599 -1.26 4.24 8.34
N GLY A 600 -2.51 4.66 8.18
CA GLY A 600 -2.85 6.08 7.99
C GLY A 600 -2.40 6.66 6.64
N GLU A 601 -1.97 5.83 5.69
CA GLU A 601 -1.48 6.25 4.37
C GLU A 601 -2.59 6.99 3.59
N ARG A 602 -2.28 8.11 2.93
CA ARG A 602 -3.22 8.92 2.12
C ARG A 602 -2.59 9.45 0.84
N SER A 603 -1.32 9.85 0.90
CA SER A 603 -0.63 10.53 -0.19
C SER A 603 -0.46 9.64 -1.43
N LEU A 604 -0.09 8.37 -1.23
CA LEU A 604 0.02 7.40 -2.33
C LEU A 604 -1.35 7.02 -2.87
N THR A 605 -2.36 6.80 -2.01
CA THR A 605 -3.75 6.61 -2.45
C THR A 605 -4.22 7.75 -3.35
N ARG A 606 -4.06 9.01 -2.92
CA ARG A 606 -4.48 10.18 -3.68
C ARG A 606 -3.78 10.25 -5.05
N GLN A 607 -2.47 10.00 -5.08
CA GLN A 607 -1.68 10.00 -6.31
C GLN A 607 -2.14 8.90 -7.27
N ALA A 608 -2.29 7.66 -6.78
CA ALA A 608 -2.68 6.52 -7.61
C ALA A 608 -4.11 6.68 -8.20
N ILE A 609 -5.06 7.25 -7.44
CA ILE A 609 -6.40 7.58 -7.94
C ILE A 609 -6.31 8.52 -9.16
N VAL A 610 -5.47 9.56 -9.08
CA VAL A 610 -5.27 10.51 -10.19
C VAL A 610 -4.61 9.83 -11.38
N GLU A 611 -3.61 8.98 -11.15
CA GLU A 611 -2.94 8.21 -12.21
C GLU A 611 -3.93 7.32 -12.97
N PHE A 612 -4.80 6.57 -12.29
CA PHE A 612 -5.80 5.74 -12.97
C PHE A 612 -6.87 6.57 -13.68
N ALA A 613 -7.23 7.74 -13.17
CA ALA A 613 -8.08 8.68 -13.90
C ALA A 613 -7.42 9.16 -15.21
N HIS A 614 -6.10 9.42 -15.19
CA HIS A 614 -5.34 9.71 -16.42
C HIS A 614 -5.37 8.53 -17.40
N SER A 615 -5.26 7.30 -16.90
CA SER A 615 -5.32 6.08 -17.72
C SER A 615 -6.61 5.99 -18.56
N GLN A 616 -7.76 6.36 -17.97
CA GLN A 616 -9.04 6.38 -18.68
C GLN A 616 -8.99 7.39 -19.83
N SER A 617 -8.60 8.63 -19.54
CA SER A 617 -8.50 9.68 -20.55
C SER A 617 -7.53 9.35 -21.69
N ARG A 618 -6.49 8.55 -21.39
CA ARG A 618 -5.50 8.11 -22.37
C ARG A 618 -6.04 7.07 -23.35
N TYR A 619 -6.74 6.07 -22.83
CA TYR A 619 -6.95 4.80 -23.53
C TYR A 619 -8.42 4.41 -23.71
N TRP A 620 -9.33 4.98 -22.92
CA TRP A 620 -10.66 4.42 -22.70
C TRP A 620 -11.75 5.48 -22.85
N PRO A 621 -12.04 5.94 -24.08
CA PRO A 621 -13.13 6.87 -24.34
C PRO A 621 -14.52 6.29 -24.01
N ASN A 622 -14.63 4.96 -23.83
CA ASN A 622 -15.84 4.27 -23.41
C ASN A 622 -16.03 4.26 -21.88
N GLY A 623 -15.10 4.82 -21.09
CA GLY A 623 -15.21 4.90 -19.63
C GLY A 623 -14.54 3.77 -18.85
N ALA A 624 -13.97 2.77 -19.51
CA ALA A 624 -13.16 1.75 -18.84
C ALA A 624 -11.83 2.31 -18.31
N MET A 625 -11.06 1.53 -17.56
CA MET A 625 -9.75 1.94 -17.04
C MET A 625 -8.67 0.96 -17.44
N ASN A 626 -7.41 1.41 -17.39
CA ASN A 626 -6.31 0.51 -17.65
C ASN A 626 -6.11 -0.39 -16.42
N ALA A 627 -5.95 -1.69 -16.65
CA ALA A 627 -5.73 -2.67 -15.58
C ALA A 627 -4.40 -2.48 -14.87
N VAL A 628 -3.39 -1.92 -15.54
CA VAL A 628 -2.12 -1.48 -14.94
C VAL A 628 -1.77 -0.09 -15.42
N TYR A 629 -1.40 0.82 -14.53
CA TYR A 629 -1.00 2.15 -14.93
C TYR A 629 0.02 2.77 -13.97
N PRO A 630 1.10 3.38 -14.46
CA PRO A 630 1.55 3.41 -15.86
C PRO A 630 1.98 2.02 -16.35
N ASN A 631 2.06 1.82 -17.67
CA ASN A 631 2.40 0.52 -18.23
C ASN A 631 3.04 0.59 -19.63
N GLY A 632 3.86 -0.41 -19.93
CA GLY A 632 4.66 -0.47 -21.15
C GLY A 632 4.00 -1.31 -22.25
N ASP A 633 2.98 -2.09 -21.91
CA ASP A 633 2.25 -2.97 -22.83
C ASP A 633 0.99 -2.31 -23.44
N GLY A 634 0.75 -1.03 -23.16
CA GLY A 634 -0.26 -0.21 -23.85
C GLY A 634 -1.66 -0.31 -23.24
N ARG A 635 -2.68 -0.60 -24.05
CA ARG A 635 -4.08 -0.63 -23.59
C ARG A 635 -4.45 -2.03 -23.10
N ARG A 636 -4.67 -2.19 -21.79
CA ARG A 636 -5.09 -3.45 -21.15
C ARG A 636 -6.15 -3.16 -20.09
N ASP A 637 -7.19 -3.97 -19.99
CA ASP A 637 -8.31 -3.76 -19.06
C ASP A 637 -8.74 -5.09 -18.43
N ILE A 638 -9.29 -4.98 -17.23
CA ILE A 638 -9.97 -6.03 -16.47
C ILE A 638 -11.26 -5.37 -15.98
N PRO A 639 -12.44 -5.74 -16.53
CA PRO A 639 -13.69 -5.03 -16.26
C PRO A 639 -14.02 -4.85 -14.77
N ASP A 640 -13.83 -5.89 -13.95
CA ASP A 640 -14.10 -5.86 -12.51
C ASP A 640 -13.28 -4.74 -11.83
N TYR A 641 -12.04 -4.52 -12.27
CA TYR A 641 -11.17 -3.50 -11.70
C TYR A 641 -11.67 -2.09 -12.03
N THR A 642 -12.20 -1.88 -13.24
CA THR A 642 -12.87 -0.63 -13.61
C THR A 642 -14.06 -0.36 -12.67
N GLU A 643 -14.85 -1.39 -12.36
CA GLU A 643 -16.03 -1.28 -11.48
C GLU A 643 -15.65 -0.95 -10.02
N MET A 644 -14.48 -1.37 -9.56
CA MET A 644 -14.00 -1.11 -8.19
C MET A 644 -13.53 0.36 -7.99
N PHE A 645 -13.15 1.08 -9.05
CA PHE A 645 -12.55 2.42 -8.93
C PHE A 645 -13.43 3.45 -8.20
N PRO A 646 -14.75 3.56 -8.45
CA PRO A 646 -15.59 4.51 -7.72
C PRO A 646 -15.66 4.27 -6.21
N GLU A 647 -15.70 3.00 -5.76
CA GLU A 647 -15.67 2.67 -4.32
C GLU A 647 -14.37 3.17 -3.68
N TRP A 648 -13.25 3.03 -4.38
CA TRP A 648 -11.94 3.46 -3.90
C TRP A 648 -11.86 4.96 -3.65
N VAL A 649 -12.34 5.77 -4.62
CA VAL A 649 -12.38 7.23 -4.46
C VAL A 649 -13.26 7.62 -3.28
N MET A 650 -14.44 7.02 -3.14
CA MET A 650 -15.35 7.35 -2.06
C MET A 650 -14.88 6.82 -0.70
N ARG A 651 -14.11 5.74 -0.66
CA ARG A 651 -13.47 5.28 0.57
C ARG A 651 -12.39 6.26 1.04
N TYR A 652 -11.56 6.76 0.10
CA TYR A 652 -10.60 7.81 0.41
C TYR A 652 -11.30 9.07 0.92
N HIS A 653 -12.37 9.52 0.27
CA HIS A 653 -13.18 10.67 0.69
C HIS A 653 -13.79 10.46 2.08
N GLN A 654 -14.37 9.29 2.36
CA GLN A 654 -14.95 9.00 3.67
C GLN A 654 -13.91 9.11 4.80
N LEU A 655 -12.68 8.64 4.55
CA LEU A 655 -11.61 8.73 5.54
C LEU A 655 -11.07 10.16 5.66
N THR A 656 -10.92 10.89 4.56
CA THR A 656 -10.20 12.18 4.52
C THR A 656 -11.07 13.42 4.65
N GLY A 657 -12.25 13.41 4.03
CA GLY A 657 -13.03 14.61 3.73
C GLY A 657 -12.48 15.44 2.56
N ASP A 658 -11.58 14.89 1.73
CA ASP A 658 -10.98 15.61 0.59
C ASP A 658 -11.97 15.73 -0.58
N ASP A 659 -12.83 16.75 -0.53
CA ASP A 659 -13.74 17.10 -1.61
C ASP A 659 -12.99 17.50 -2.90
N SER A 660 -11.75 17.99 -2.78
CA SER A 660 -10.94 18.45 -3.92
C SER A 660 -10.56 17.30 -4.84
N LEU A 661 -10.19 16.14 -4.29
CA LEU A 661 -9.90 14.94 -5.09
C LEU A 661 -11.17 14.46 -5.79
N VAL A 662 -12.29 14.39 -5.08
CA VAL A 662 -13.57 13.94 -5.67
C VAL A 662 -13.93 14.83 -6.85
N ALA A 663 -13.84 16.16 -6.71
CA ALA A 663 -14.08 17.09 -7.80
C ALA A 663 -13.11 16.90 -8.98
N GLN A 664 -11.81 16.65 -8.69
CA GLN A 664 -10.78 16.44 -9.69
C GLN A 664 -11.06 15.21 -10.56
N VAL A 665 -11.50 14.09 -9.98
CA VAL A 665 -11.69 12.82 -10.70
C VAL A 665 -13.16 12.50 -11.04
N PHE A 666 -14.11 13.36 -10.67
CA PHE A 666 -15.53 13.17 -10.96
C PHE A 666 -15.85 12.90 -12.44
N PRO A 667 -15.19 13.54 -13.44
CA PRO A 667 -15.40 13.18 -14.84
C PRO A 667 -15.07 11.70 -15.13
N ALA A 668 -14.02 11.15 -14.51
CA ALA A 668 -13.65 9.76 -14.71
C ALA A 668 -14.65 8.80 -14.05
N LEU A 669 -15.18 9.17 -12.88
CA LEU A 669 -16.26 8.46 -12.19
C LEU A 669 -17.54 8.38 -13.05
N ARG A 670 -17.92 9.49 -13.70
CA ARG A 670 -19.03 9.49 -14.66
C ARG A 670 -18.76 8.59 -15.85
N GLY A 671 -17.52 8.59 -16.37
CA GLY A 671 -17.09 7.66 -17.42
C GLY A 671 -17.34 6.20 -17.04
N VAL A 672 -16.99 5.79 -15.82
CA VAL A 672 -17.27 4.43 -15.32
C VAL A 672 -18.77 4.15 -15.25
N ALA A 673 -19.58 5.08 -14.76
CA ALA A 673 -21.03 4.89 -14.74
C ALA A 673 -21.62 4.73 -16.15
N ASP A 674 -21.18 5.55 -17.10
CA ASP A 674 -21.65 5.51 -18.48
C ASP A 674 -21.23 4.19 -19.18
N TYR A 675 -20.00 3.71 -18.91
CA TYR A 675 -19.49 2.41 -19.33
C TYR A 675 -20.39 1.24 -18.89
N LEU A 676 -20.81 1.25 -17.63
CA LEU A 676 -21.67 0.21 -17.06
C LEU A 676 -23.08 0.27 -17.64
N LEU A 677 -23.67 1.47 -17.67
CA LEU A 677 -25.04 1.66 -18.14
C LEU A 677 -25.19 1.39 -19.64
N ALA A 678 -24.15 1.61 -20.43
CA ALA A 678 -24.12 1.23 -21.85
C ALA A 678 -24.18 -0.28 -22.07
N SER A 679 -23.88 -1.07 -21.04
CA SER A 679 -23.85 -2.54 -21.08
C SER A 679 -25.06 -3.18 -20.40
N VAL A 680 -26.07 -2.37 -20.01
CA VAL A 680 -27.34 -2.89 -19.47
C VAL A 680 -28.26 -3.26 -20.63
N ASP A 681 -28.68 -4.52 -20.70
CA ASP A 681 -29.57 -5.04 -21.76
C ASP A 681 -31.06 -5.01 -21.35
N ASP A 682 -31.91 -5.71 -22.11
CA ASP A 682 -33.35 -5.80 -21.87
C ASP A 682 -33.72 -6.65 -20.64
N THR A 683 -32.78 -7.41 -20.08
CA THR A 683 -32.96 -8.07 -18.79
C THR A 683 -32.87 -7.09 -17.62
N GLY A 684 -32.34 -5.89 -17.85
CA GLY A 684 -32.07 -4.88 -16.82
C GLY A 684 -30.77 -5.14 -16.05
N LEU A 685 -29.98 -6.14 -16.47
CA LEU A 685 -28.67 -6.48 -15.91
C LEU A 685 -27.57 -5.96 -16.82
N VAL A 686 -26.39 -5.71 -16.24
CA VAL A 686 -25.14 -5.59 -16.98
C VAL A 686 -24.86 -6.94 -17.66
N HIS A 687 -24.75 -6.90 -18.99
CA HIS A 687 -24.60 -8.04 -19.86
C HIS A 687 -23.36 -7.88 -20.75
N GLN A 688 -22.49 -8.89 -20.76
CA GLN A 688 -21.26 -8.92 -21.55
C GLN A 688 -20.44 -7.63 -21.46
N LEU A 689 -20.21 -7.16 -20.23
CA LEU A 689 -19.47 -5.93 -19.94
C LEU A 689 -18.15 -5.89 -20.76
N PRO A 690 -17.99 -4.94 -21.71
CA PRO A 690 -16.95 -5.03 -22.71
C PRO A 690 -15.61 -4.64 -22.11
N GLY A 691 -14.61 -5.49 -22.28
CA GLY A 691 -13.30 -5.23 -21.72
C GLY A 691 -12.48 -6.49 -21.53
N GLY A 692 -11.18 -6.31 -21.34
CA GLY A 692 -10.20 -7.38 -21.32
C GLY A 692 -10.11 -8.20 -22.62
N SER A 693 -9.27 -9.24 -22.59
CA SER A 693 -9.14 -10.24 -23.65
C SER A 693 -8.65 -11.55 -23.05
N GLY A 694 -8.85 -12.67 -23.75
CA GLY A 694 -8.44 -13.98 -23.24
C GLY A 694 -9.07 -14.28 -21.88
N ALA A 695 -8.22 -14.60 -20.89
CA ALA A 695 -8.65 -14.95 -19.53
C ALA A 695 -9.32 -13.78 -18.75
N TYR A 696 -9.18 -12.54 -19.22
CA TYR A 696 -9.76 -11.33 -18.62
C TYR A 696 -11.11 -10.91 -19.24
N GLY A 697 -11.55 -11.58 -20.30
CA GLY A 697 -12.72 -11.19 -21.07
C GLY A 697 -14.03 -11.25 -20.26
N GLY A 698 -14.77 -10.14 -20.23
CA GLY A 698 -16.04 -10.02 -19.50
C GLY A 698 -15.90 -10.05 -17.98
N GLY A 699 -14.67 -9.94 -17.49
CA GLY A 699 -14.30 -9.95 -16.08
C GLY A 699 -13.63 -11.25 -15.59
N ILE A 700 -12.97 -11.19 -14.45
CA ILE A 700 -12.22 -12.32 -13.88
C ILE A 700 -12.91 -12.99 -12.71
N ILE A 701 -13.80 -12.29 -11.99
CA ILE A 701 -14.49 -12.77 -10.77
C ILE A 701 -13.54 -13.02 -9.60
N ASP A 702 -12.58 -13.91 -9.79
CA ASP A 702 -11.45 -14.18 -8.89
C ASP A 702 -10.21 -14.59 -9.69
N TRP A 703 -9.05 -14.41 -9.08
CA TRP A 703 -7.75 -14.69 -9.67
C TRP A 703 -6.82 -15.44 -8.70
N PRO A 704 -6.04 -16.42 -9.22
CA PRO A 704 -6.13 -17.04 -10.54
C PRO A 704 -7.39 -17.93 -10.69
N ALA A 705 -7.60 -18.54 -11.86
CA ALA A 705 -8.80 -19.34 -12.13
C ALA A 705 -9.16 -20.42 -11.06
N PRO A 706 -8.21 -21.11 -10.40
CA PRO A 706 -8.50 -22.01 -9.28
C PRO A 706 -9.19 -21.35 -8.09
N MET A 707 -8.95 -20.05 -7.86
CA MET A 707 -9.58 -19.28 -6.78
C MET A 707 -11.04 -18.92 -7.06
N ARG A 708 -11.60 -19.39 -8.18
CA ARG A 708 -13.02 -19.21 -8.52
C ARG A 708 -13.91 -20.28 -7.88
N TYR A 709 -13.34 -21.36 -7.32
CA TYR A 709 -14.05 -22.44 -6.58
C TYR A 709 -15.39 -22.85 -7.22
N ASP A 710 -15.33 -23.21 -8.50
CA ASP A 710 -16.44 -23.65 -9.35
C ASP A 710 -17.36 -22.55 -9.94
N TYR A 711 -17.09 -21.25 -9.72
CA TYR A 711 -17.85 -20.18 -10.36
C TYR A 711 -17.88 -20.32 -11.88
N VAL A 712 -19.08 -20.35 -12.46
CA VAL A 712 -19.27 -20.55 -13.90
C VAL A 712 -19.06 -19.24 -14.67
N VAL A 713 -17.87 -19.09 -15.28
CA VAL A 713 -17.53 -17.92 -16.13
C VAL A 713 -17.81 -18.13 -17.63
N THR A 714 -17.79 -19.39 -18.08
CA THR A 714 -18.05 -19.78 -19.47
C THR A 714 -19.54 -19.81 -19.74
N ASP A 715 -19.96 -19.34 -20.93
CA ASP A 715 -21.38 -19.21 -21.30
C ASP A 715 -22.18 -18.36 -20.30
N ASN A 716 -21.56 -17.41 -19.60
CA ASN A 716 -22.23 -16.54 -18.63
C ASN A 716 -22.28 -15.10 -19.15
N GLY A 717 -23.47 -14.65 -19.57
CA GLY A 717 -23.70 -13.33 -20.16
C GLY A 717 -23.91 -12.24 -19.13
N SER A 718 -24.60 -12.53 -18.02
CA SER A 718 -24.92 -11.55 -16.96
C SER A 718 -24.46 -12.09 -15.62
N ARG A 719 -23.17 -11.90 -15.31
CA ARG A 719 -22.50 -12.45 -14.13
C ARG A 719 -22.99 -11.74 -12.86
N THR A 720 -23.30 -12.49 -11.81
CA THR A 720 -23.79 -11.95 -10.53
C THR A 720 -22.79 -11.01 -9.87
N VAL A 721 -21.51 -11.36 -9.86
CA VAL A 721 -20.44 -10.54 -9.28
C VAL A 721 -20.29 -9.19 -9.99
N VAL A 722 -20.25 -9.21 -11.34
CA VAL A 722 -20.22 -7.98 -12.17
C VAL A 722 -21.44 -7.10 -11.87
N ASN A 723 -22.64 -7.67 -11.82
CA ASN A 723 -23.83 -6.88 -11.53
C ASN A 723 -23.85 -6.29 -10.11
N ALA A 724 -23.33 -7.02 -9.10
CA ALA A 724 -23.18 -6.50 -7.74
C ALA A 724 -22.16 -5.35 -7.68
N LEU A 725 -21.02 -5.51 -8.38
CA LEU A 725 -20.01 -4.46 -8.52
C LEU A 725 -20.59 -3.22 -9.21
N ALA A 726 -21.35 -3.37 -10.29
CA ALA A 726 -22.02 -2.27 -10.98
C ALA A 726 -22.96 -1.49 -10.05
N VAL A 727 -23.73 -2.17 -9.18
CA VAL A 727 -24.56 -1.51 -8.15
C VAL A 727 -23.69 -0.70 -7.19
N GLY A 728 -22.59 -1.29 -6.68
CA GLY A 728 -21.64 -0.59 -5.81
C GLY A 728 -21.03 0.65 -6.47
N ALA A 729 -20.57 0.50 -7.71
CA ALA A 729 -19.98 1.56 -8.51
C ALA A 729 -20.96 2.72 -8.71
N LEU A 730 -22.19 2.45 -9.18
CA LEU A 730 -23.20 3.49 -9.41
C LEU A 730 -23.58 4.23 -8.13
N ARG A 731 -23.65 3.54 -6.97
CA ARG A 731 -23.88 4.18 -5.67
C ARG A 731 -22.72 5.07 -5.24
N ALA A 732 -21.49 4.64 -5.49
CA ALA A 732 -20.31 5.44 -5.21
C ALA A 732 -20.25 6.68 -6.13
N VAL A 733 -20.57 6.55 -7.42
CA VAL A 733 -20.67 7.71 -8.34
C VAL A 733 -21.80 8.65 -7.92
N ALA A 734 -22.94 8.13 -7.47
CA ALA A 734 -24.02 8.94 -6.91
C ALA A 734 -23.55 9.71 -5.66
N ALA A 735 -22.77 9.08 -4.78
CA ALA A 735 -22.18 9.74 -3.62
C ALA A 735 -21.19 10.85 -4.02
N ALA A 736 -20.31 10.58 -5.00
CA ALA A 736 -19.41 11.59 -5.54
C ALA A 736 -20.15 12.78 -6.17
N ALA A 737 -21.25 12.52 -6.89
CA ALA A 737 -22.10 13.56 -7.46
C ALA A 737 -22.72 14.46 -6.38
N ARG A 738 -23.09 13.91 -5.21
CA ARG A 738 -23.56 14.72 -4.08
C ARG A 738 -22.46 15.62 -3.51
N VAL A 739 -21.21 15.15 -3.46
CA VAL A 739 -20.06 15.96 -3.02
C VAL A 739 -19.82 17.13 -3.97
N THR A 740 -19.92 16.92 -5.27
CA THR A 740 -19.74 17.98 -6.28
C THR A 740 -20.98 18.84 -6.52
N GLY A 741 -22.11 18.51 -5.88
CA GLY A 741 -23.39 19.19 -6.08
C GLY A 741 -24.07 18.90 -7.43
N ASP A 742 -23.64 17.85 -8.14
CA ASP A 742 -24.24 17.45 -9.42
C ASP A 742 -25.57 16.70 -9.19
N PRO A 743 -26.71 17.18 -9.73
CA PRO A 743 -28.02 16.54 -9.57
C PRO A 743 -28.12 15.15 -10.19
N ILE A 744 -27.15 14.73 -11.02
CA ILE A 744 -27.11 13.38 -11.63
C ILE A 744 -27.08 12.25 -10.58
N ALA A 745 -26.73 12.57 -9.32
CA ALA A 745 -26.75 11.64 -8.20
C ALA A 745 -28.04 10.81 -8.14
N ALA A 746 -29.21 11.45 -8.27
CA ALA A 746 -30.50 10.77 -8.21
C ALA A 746 -30.71 9.78 -9.36
N THR A 747 -30.17 10.07 -10.54
CA THR A 747 -30.21 9.17 -11.69
C THR A 747 -29.38 7.93 -11.43
N TYR A 748 -28.15 8.07 -10.94
CA TYR A 748 -27.30 6.91 -10.64
C TYR A 748 -27.85 6.06 -9.50
N ASP A 749 -28.45 6.69 -8.47
CA ASP A 749 -29.19 5.97 -7.42
C ASP A 749 -30.33 5.12 -8.01
N GLN A 750 -31.17 5.73 -8.85
CA GLN A 750 -32.30 5.04 -9.50
C GLN A 750 -31.82 3.88 -10.40
N ARG A 751 -30.70 4.04 -11.11
CA ARG A 751 -30.14 2.99 -11.95
C ARG A 751 -29.59 1.83 -11.12
N ALA A 752 -28.91 2.12 -10.01
CA ALA A 752 -28.46 1.10 -9.06
C ALA A 752 -29.64 0.33 -8.44
N ASP A 753 -30.74 1.02 -8.10
CA ASP A 753 -31.99 0.40 -7.65
C ASP A 753 -32.60 -0.53 -8.72
N ALA A 754 -32.59 -0.10 -9.98
CA ALA A 754 -33.12 -0.90 -11.09
C ALA A 754 -32.30 -2.19 -11.32
N ILE A 755 -30.97 -2.12 -11.30
CA ILE A 755 -30.10 -3.30 -11.42
C ILE A 755 -30.30 -4.21 -10.20
N THR A 756 -30.38 -3.65 -8.99
CA THR A 756 -30.67 -4.42 -7.76
C THR A 756 -31.98 -5.19 -7.88
N ALA A 757 -33.04 -4.55 -8.37
CA ALA A 757 -34.32 -5.22 -8.61
C ALA A 757 -34.22 -6.33 -9.66
N ALA A 758 -33.51 -6.09 -10.77
CA ALA A 758 -33.28 -7.08 -11.81
C ALA A 758 -32.47 -8.29 -11.30
N MET A 759 -31.45 -8.07 -10.48
CA MET A 759 -30.69 -9.15 -9.84
C MET A 759 -31.57 -10.01 -8.93
N ASN A 760 -32.41 -9.37 -8.10
CA ASN A 760 -33.32 -10.06 -7.20
C ASN A 760 -34.42 -10.84 -7.92
N ASP A 761 -34.87 -10.37 -9.09
CA ASP A 761 -35.86 -11.06 -9.92
C ASP A 761 -35.24 -12.22 -10.70
N ARG A 762 -34.07 -12.00 -11.32
CA ARG A 762 -33.51 -12.89 -12.35
C ARG A 762 -32.41 -13.81 -11.86
N LEU A 763 -31.59 -13.38 -10.89
CA LEU A 763 -30.41 -14.14 -10.45
C LEU A 763 -30.65 -14.89 -9.13
N ARG A 764 -31.61 -14.43 -8.32
CA ARG A 764 -31.94 -15.05 -7.03
C ARG A 764 -32.97 -16.17 -7.20
N ASP A 765 -32.63 -17.38 -6.77
CA ASP A 765 -33.55 -18.50 -6.70
C ASP A 765 -34.63 -18.24 -5.63
N PRO A 766 -35.92 -18.19 -5.99
CA PRO A 766 -36.99 -17.90 -5.03
C PRO A 766 -37.20 -19.02 -4.00
N SER A 767 -36.75 -20.25 -4.27
CA SER A 767 -36.95 -21.40 -3.38
C SER A 767 -35.90 -21.51 -2.29
N THR A 768 -34.65 -21.18 -2.61
CA THR A 768 -33.50 -21.28 -1.70
C THR A 768 -33.02 -19.92 -1.21
N GLY A 769 -33.39 -18.84 -1.90
CA GLY A 769 -32.91 -17.48 -1.65
C GLY A 769 -31.49 -17.20 -2.11
N ARG A 770 -30.80 -18.19 -2.69
CA ARG A 770 -29.41 -18.13 -3.16
C ARG A 770 -29.32 -17.46 -4.52
N TYR A 771 -28.19 -16.84 -4.82
CA TYR A 771 -27.92 -16.25 -6.12
C TYR A 771 -27.18 -17.24 -7.01
N SER A 772 -27.71 -17.43 -8.21
CA SER A 772 -27.02 -18.10 -9.31
C SER A 772 -25.74 -17.35 -9.69
N ASP A 773 -24.76 -18.03 -10.29
CA ASP A 773 -23.56 -17.38 -10.85
C ASP A 773 -23.85 -16.42 -12.01
N GLY A 774 -25.03 -16.51 -12.64
CA GLY A 774 -25.46 -15.57 -13.66
C GLY A 774 -26.53 -16.11 -14.59
N LEU A 775 -26.76 -15.39 -15.69
CA LEU A 775 -27.58 -15.86 -16.80
C LEU A 775 -26.73 -16.45 -17.91
N ALA A 776 -27.08 -17.66 -18.34
CA ALA A 776 -26.39 -18.32 -19.43
C ALA A 776 -26.59 -17.56 -20.75
N LEU A 777 -25.51 -17.27 -21.47
CA LEU A 777 -25.57 -16.55 -22.74
C LEU A 777 -26.37 -17.35 -23.79
N SER A 778 -26.20 -18.66 -23.81
CA SER A 778 -26.85 -19.55 -24.78
C SER A 778 -28.37 -19.68 -24.62
N THR A 779 -28.90 -19.51 -23.40
CA THR A 779 -30.33 -19.80 -23.10
C THR A 779 -31.08 -18.64 -22.44
N GLY A 780 -30.38 -17.64 -21.91
CA GLY A 780 -30.96 -16.58 -21.07
C GLY A 780 -31.50 -17.07 -19.72
N GLN A 781 -31.27 -18.34 -19.35
CA GLN A 781 -31.73 -18.93 -18.09
C GLN A 781 -30.67 -18.79 -16.99
N ARG A 782 -31.09 -18.88 -15.73
CA ARG A 782 -30.15 -18.97 -14.61
C ARG A 782 -29.24 -20.19 -14.76
N ILE A 783 -27.96 -20.00 -14.46
CA ILE A 783 -26.99 -21.08 -14.33
C ILE A 783 -27.24 -21.80 -13.00
N ASP A 784 -27.35 -23.13 -13.02
CA ASP A 784 -27.53 -23.94 -11.81
C ASP A 784 -26.19 -24.13 -11.07
N SER A 785 -25.66 -23.01 -10.56
CA SER A 785 -24.42 -22.92 -9.77
C SER A 785 -24.55 -21.74 -8.80
N PHE A 786 -24.10 -21.95 -7.56
CA PHE A 786 -24.29 -21.02 -6.44
C PHE A 786 -22.97 -20.83 -5.69
N ALA A 787 -21.93 -20.37 -6.40
CA ALA A 787 -20.60 -20.18 -5.81
C ALA A 787 -20.61 -19.16 -4.68
N GLU A 788 -19.57 -19.19 -3.83
CA GLU A 788 -19.45 -18.29 -2.66
C GLU A 788 -19.48 -16.81 -3.09
N HIS A 789 -18.80 -16.47 -4.18
CA HIS A 789 -18.76 -15.11 -4.75
C HIS A 789 -20.14 -14.58 -5.11
N SER A 790 -20.99 -15.45 -5.64
CA SER A 790 -22.37 -15.11 -6.02
C SER A 790 -23.22 -14.78 -4.81
N GLN A 791 -22.82 -15.17 -3.59
CA GLN A 791 -23.54 -14.84 -2.36
C GLN A 791 -22.90 -13.65 -1.65
N SER A 792 -21.57 -13.64 -1.51
CA SER A 792 -20.85 -12.62 -0.76
C SER A 792 -20.99 -11.23 -1.39
N PHE A 793 -20.90 -11.11 -2.72
CA PHE A 793 -20.98 -9.82 -3.41
C PHE A 793 -22.36 -9.16 -3.29
N PRO A 794 -23.50 -9.84 -3.53
CA PRO A 794 -24.81 -9.26 -3.30
C PRO A 794 -25.03 -8.76 -1.86
N ILE A 795 -24.49 -9.45 -0.85
CA ILE A 795 -24.56 -8.98 0.55
C ILE A 795 -23.66 -7.76 0.75
N ALA A 796 -22.40 -7.84 0.30
CA ALA A 796 -21.40 -6.79 0.47
C ALA A 796 -21.81 -5.46 -0.16
N TYR A 797 -22.48 -5.49 -1.32
CA TYR A 797 -22.98 -4.30 -2.00
C TYR A 797 -24.44 -3.95 -1.69
N GLY A 798 -25.11 -4.73 -0.83
CA GLY A 798 -26.47 -4.43 -0.38
C GLY A 798 -27.57 -4.71 -1.41
N VAL A 799 -27.30 -5.57 -2.39
CA VAL A 799 -28.28 -6.11 -3.35
C VAL A 799 -29.20 -7.12 -2.65
N ALA A 800 -28.62 -7.96 -1.79
CA ALA A 800 -29.35 -8.98 -1.08
C ALA A 800 -30.36 -8.39 -0.08
N PRO A 801 -31.64 -8.83 -0.10
CA PRO A 801 -32.63 -8.41 0.88
C PRO A 801 -32.20 -8.82 2.29
N ARG A 802 -32.40 -7.95 3.29
CA ARG A 802 -31.98 -8.20 4.68
C ARG A 802 -32.61 -9.45 5.28
N GLU A 803 -33.83 -9.78 4.89
CA GLU A 803 -34.54 -11.00 5.28
C GLU A 803 -33.85 -12.29 4.79
N SER A 804 -32.97 -12.21 3.80
CA SER A 804 -32.21 -13.35 3.27
C SER A 804 -30.87 -13.57 3.98
N TYR A 805 -30.45 -12.66 4.86
CA TYR A 805 -29.12 -12.68 5.45
C TYR A 805 -28.88 -13.93 6.31
N ALA A 806 -29.91 -14.41 7.02
CA ALA A 806 -29.79 -15.62 7.83
C ALA A 806 -29.44 -16.84 6.95
N ASP A 807 -30.22 -17.09 5.89
CA ASP A 807 -30.03 -18.25 5.03
C ASP A 807 -28.75 -18.17 4.19
N LEU A 808 -28.46 -16.99 3.63
CA LEU A 808 -27.24 -16.80 2.83
C LEU A 808 -25.99 -16.93 3.68
N SER A 809 -25.99 -16.39 4.90
CA SER A 809 -24.83 -16.46 5.79
C SER A 809 -24.65 -17.85 6.41
N ALA A 810 -25.72 -18.60 6.63
CA ALA A 810 -25.63 -20.03 6.97
C ALA A 810 -24.97 -20.82 5.83
N TYR A 811 -25.33 -20.53 4.59
CA TYR A 811 -24.71 -21.17 3.43
C TYR A 811 -23.24 -20.79 3.24
N LEU A 812 -22.87 -19.52 3.43
CA LEU A 812 -21.47 -19.08 3.44
C LEU A 812 -20.65 -19.84 4.50
N ASP A 813 -21.20 -20.00 5.70
CA ASP A 813 -20.54 -20.74 6.78
C ASP A 813 -20.31 -22.22 6.44
N GLU A 814 -21.27 -22.87 5.78
CA GLU A 814 -21.16 -24.25 5.28
C GLU A 814 -20.09 -24.41 4.20
N LEU A 815 -19.90 -23.41 3.34
CA LEU A 815 -18.93 -23.47 2.24
C LEU A 815 -17.47 -23.44 2.72
N GLY A 816 -17.21 -22.76 3.85
CA GLY A 816 -15.85 -22.48 4.31
C GLY A 816 -15.18 -21.40 3.46
N MET A 817 -13.85 -21.33 3.45
CA MET A 817 -13.13 -20.40 2.56
C MET A 817 -13.13 -20.94 1.14
N ARG A 818 -13.90 -20.31 0.25
CA ARG A 818 -13.95 -20.57 -1.20
C ARG A 818 -13.88 -19.26 -1.99
N GLN A 819 -13.05 -18.35 -1.50
CA GLN A 819 -12.67 -17.10 -2.15
C GLN A 819 -11.16 -16.95 -2.11
N GLY A 820 -10.57 -16.45 -3.20
CA GLY A 820 -9.15 -16.13 -3.28
C GLY A 820 -8.78 -14.90 -2.44
N PRO A 821 -7.48 -14.65 -2.26
CA PRO A 821 -7.04 -13.46 -1.51
C PRO A 821 -7.49 -12.14 -2.16
N MET A 822 -7.73 -12.10 -3.48
CA MET A 822 -8.24 -10.93 -4.20
C MET A 822 -9.66 -10.53 -3.75
N THR A 823 -10.54 -11.51 -3.52
CA THR A 823 -11.95 -11.24 -3.16
C THR A 823 -12.24 -11.34 -1.66
N LEU A 824 -11.22 -11.66 -0.86
CA LEU A 824 -11.33 -11.84 0.59
C LEU A 824 -12.07 -10.68 1.27
N ARG A 825 -11.81 -9.43 0.88
CA ARG A 825 -12.48 -8.26 1.48
C ARG A 825 -14.00 -8.32 1.35
N GLN A 826 -14.53 -8.79 0.21
CA GLN A 826 -15.96 -8.88 -0.02
C GLN A 826 -16.60 -9.98 0.82
N LEU A 827 -15.96 -11.16 0.96
CA LEU A 827 -16.41 -12.20 1.90
C LEU A 827 -16.48 -11.68 3.34
N LEU A 828 -15.41 -11.08 3.83
CA LEU A 828 -15.38 -10.57 5.21
C LEU A 828 -16.42 -9.46 5.43
N THR A 829 -16.66 -8.61 4.43
CA THR A 829 -17.72 -7.59 4.48
C THR A 829 -19.11 -8.23 4.52
N ALA A 830 -19.34 -9.31 3.78
CA ALA A 830 -20.61 -10.04 3.81
C ALA A 830 -20.86 -10.69 5.18
N LEU A 831 -19.83 -11.31 5.77
CA LEU A 831 -19.91 -11.91 7.10
C LEU A 831 -20.11 -10.85 8.20
N GLU A 832 -19.44 -9.69 8.10
CA GLU A 832 -19.67 -8.53 8.98
C GLU A 832 -21.14 -8.09 8.93
N ARG A 833 -21.68 -7.85 7.71
CA ARG A 833 -23.05 -7.35 7.52
C ARG A 833 -24.14 -8.31 7.99
N THR A 834 -23.83 -9.60 8.01
CA THR A 834 -24.76 -10.66 8.44
C THR A 834 -24.56 -11.05 9.91
N GLY A 835 -23.57 -10.47 10.60
CA GLY A 835 -23.27 -10.73 12.00
C GLY A 835 -22.60 -12.08 12.27
N ARG A 836 -22.05 -12.75 11.24
CA ARG A 836 -21.33 -14.04 11.34
C ARG A 836 -19.85 -13.85 11.65
N THR A 837 -19.56 -13.16 12.76
CA THR A 837 -18.20 -12.84 13.17
C THR A 837 -17.43 -14.06 13.70
N ASP A 838 -18.14 -15.09 14.16
CA ASP A 838 -17.61 -16.42 14.45
C ASP A 838 -17.04 -17.12 13.21
N THR A 839 -17.80 -17.12 12.11
CA THR A 839 -17.33 -17.62 10.81
C THR A 839 -16.14 -16.81 10.33
N LEU A 840 -16.20 -15.48 10.43
CA LEU A 840 -15.09 -14.60 10.05
C LEU A 840 -13.79 -14.98 10.79
N VAL A 841 -13.83 -15.14 12.12
CA VAL A 841 -12.66 -15.56 12.90
C VAL A 841 -12.17 -16.93 12.44
N ARG A 842 -13.08 -17.91 12.31
CA ARG A 842 -12.74 -19.27 11.87
C ARG A 842 -12.03 -19.28 10.52
N LEU A 843 -12.55 -18.56 9.52
CA LEU A 843 -11.95 -18.50 8.18
C LEU A 843 -10.56 -17.84 8.17
N LEU A 844 -10.33 -16.86 9.04
CA LEU A 844 -9.03 -16.21 9.14
C LEU A 844 -8.01 -17.02 9.96
N THR A 845 -8.45 -17.95 10.79
CA THR A 845 -7.58 -18.65 11.77
C THR A 845 -7.40 -20.13 11.50
N ASP A 846 -8.08 -20.70 10.52
CA ASP A 846 -7.94 -22.10 10.10
C ASP A 846 -6.60 -22.34 9.38
N PRO A 847 -5.67 -23.14 9.97
CA PRO A 847 -4.38 -23.41 9.36
C PRO A 847 -4.41 -24.56 8.32
N GLU A 848 -5.52 -25.31 8.24
CA GLU A 848 -5.67 -26.46 7.33
C GLU A 848 -6.48 -26.08 6.07
N GLY A 849 -7.44 -25.16 6.21
CA GLY A 849 -8.22 -24.61 5.12
C GLY A 849 -7.50 -23.52 4.33
N ASP A 850 -8.03 -23.16 3.17
CA ASP A 850 -7.57 -21.96 2.46
C ASP A 850 -7.81 -20.70 3.33
N GLY A 851 -6.83 -19.81 3.35
CA GLY A 851 -6.88 -18.61 4.20
C GLY A 851 -5.51 -18.14 4.67
N PRO A 852 -5.43 -16.98 5.34
CA PRO A 852 -4.17 -16.38 5.76
C PRO A 852 -3.47 -17.18 6.86
N ALA A 853 -4.20 -17.88 7.72
CA ALA A 853 -3.61 -18.76 8.73
C ALA A 853 -2.87 -19.95 8.11
N ARG A 854 -3.32 -20.47 6.97
CA ARG A 854 -2.57 -21.44 6.18
C ARG A 854 -1.28 -20.86 5.62
N THR A 855 -1.31 -19.64 5.09
CA THR A 855 -0.07 -18.93 4.68
C THR A 855 0.93 -18.85 5.83
N LEU A 856 0.47 -18.50 7.03
CA LEU A 856 1.30 -18.53 8.24
C LEU A 856 1.80 -19.95 8.52
N ALA A 857 0.94 -20.97 8.56
CA ALA A 857 1.29 -22.35 8.84
C ALA A 857 2.36 -22.91 7.88
N GLU A 858 2.34 -22.47 6.61
CA GLU A 858 3.32 -22.77 5.57
C GLU A 858 4.57 -21.85 5.56
N GLY A 859 4.70 -20.95 6.55
CA GLY A 859 5.89 -20.14 6.80
C GLY A 859 5.95 -18.84 6.04
N GLY A 860 4.86 -18.49 5.37
CA GLY A 860 4.68 -17.21 4.72
C GLY A 860 4.73 -16.07 5.73
N THR A 861 5.45 -15.02 5.37
CA THR A 861 5.53 -13.77 6.13
C THR A 861 5.00 -12.60 5.29
N PHE A 862 4.26 -12.93 4.23
CA PHE A 862 3.59 -12.02 3.32
C PHE A 862 2.33 -12.73 2.84
N MET A 863 1.28 -11.99 2.55
CA MET A 863 0.14 -12.52 1.78
C MET A 863 0.64 -13.05 0.43
N TRP A 864 0.01 -14.11 -0.04
CA TRP A 864 0.35 -14.73 -1.31
C TRP A 864 -0.70 -14.39 -2.35
N GLU A 865 -0.33 -14.54 -3.63
CA GLU A 865 -1.22 -14.29 -4.76
C GLU A 865 -2.46 -15.20 -4.69
N GLN A 866 -2.24 -16.46 -4.35
CA GLN A 866 -3.28 -17.44 -4.02
C GLN A 866 -2.92 -18.18 -2.73
N TRP A 867 -3.85 -18.96 -2.18
CA TRP A 867 -3.62 -19.66 -0.91
C TRP A 867 -2.56 -20.76 -0.97
N THR A 868 -2.37 -21.39 -2.15
CA THR A 868 -1.43 -22.49 -2.38
C THR A 868 -0.52 -22.25 -3.59
N PRO A 869 0.34 -21.22 -3.54
CA PRO A 869 1.22 -20.89 -4.64
C PRO A 869 2.22 -22.02 -4.89
N GLY A 870 2.28 -22.51 -6.13
CA GLY A 870 3.23 -23.53 -6.53
C GLY A 870 2.70 -24.55 -7.54
N CYS A 871 3.48 -25.60 -7.76
CA CYS A 871 3.31 -26.51 -8.88
C CYS A 871 2.12 -27.47 -8.80
N ALA A 872 1.54 -27.72 -7.61
CA ALA A 872 0.37 -28.59 -7.49
C ALA A 872 -0.84 -28.04 -8.27
N VAL A 873 -0.90 -26.71 -8.43
CA VAL A 873 -1.96 -25.99 -9.14
C VAL A 873 -1.51 -25.55 -10.54
N ALA A 874 -0.24 -25.12 -10.69
CA ALA A 874 0.32 -24.67 -11.96
C ALA A 874 0.76 -25.82 -12.91
N GLY A 875 0.74 -27.08 -12.44
CA GLY A 875 1.14 -28.25 -13.23
C GLY A 875 2.63 -28.30 -13.63
N CYS A 876 3.47 -27.48 -13.00
CA CYS A 876 4.91 -27.45 -13.25
C CYS A 876 5.67 -28.55 -12.49
N THR A 877 6.86 -28.94 -12.94
CA THR A 877 7.77 -29.82 -12.17
C THR A 877 9.21 -29.35 -12.32
N GLY A 878 9.95 -29.26 -11.21
CA GLY A 878 11.40 -29.03 -11.23
C GLY A 878 11.84 -27.76 -11.98
N ALA A 879 12.77 -27.90 -12.92
CA ALA A 879 13.37 -26.80 -13.67
C ALA A 879 12.42 -26.07 -14.65
N ASP A 880 11.20 -26.59 -14.86
CA ASP A 880 10.21 -26.00 -15.77
C ASP A 880 9.41 -24.85 -15.15
N VAL A 881 9.66 -24.51 -13.88
CA VAL A 881 9.01 -23.36 -13.23
C VAL A 881 9.53 -22.06 -13.82
N SER A 882 8.67 -21.42 -14.60
CA SER A 882 8.82 -20.06 -15.12
C SER A 882 7.89 -19.09 -14.40
N GLN A 883 8.08 -17.78 -14.61
CA GLN A 883 7.14 -16.74 -14.15
C GLN A 883 5.70 -17.00 -14.61
N ARG A 884 5.51 -17.57 -15.81
CA ARG A 884 4.18 -17.89 -16.36
C ARG A 884 3.49 -19.07 -15.67
N SER A 885 4.20 -19.73 -14.76
CA SER A 885 3.78 -20.95 -14.07
C SER A 885 4.09 -20.88 -12.57
N SER A 886 4.44 -19.69 -12.04
CA SER A 886 4.78 -19.48 -10.63
C SER A 886 4.00 -18.30 -10.06
N GLU A 887 3.24 -18.56 -9.01
CA GLU A 887 2.49 -17.52 -8.30
C GLU A 887 3.29 -16.85 -7.18
N SER A 888 2.89 -15.63 -6.79
CA SER A 888 3.72 -14.76 -5.99
C SER A 888 3.62 -15.10 -4.51
N LEU A 889 4.78 -15.14 -3.85
CA LEU A 889 4.91 -15.27 -2.39
C LEU A 889 4.96 -13.92 -1.68
N SER A 890 4.66 -12.82 -2.37
CA SER A 890 4.58 -11.47 -1.81
C SER A 890 3.58 -10.61 -2.57
N HIS A 891 2.31 -10.98 -2.51
CA HIS A 891 1.25 -10.31 -3.25
C HIS A 891 0.35 -9.49 -2.33
N GLY A 892 0.13 -8.23 -2.66
CA GLY A 892 -0.43 -7.25 -1.73
C GLY A 892 -1.96 -7.30 -1.54
N TRP A 893 -2.74 -7.79 -2.51
CA TRP A 893 -4.21 -7.66 -2.50
C TRP A 893 -4.88 -8.29 -1.27
N GLY A 894 -4.33 -9.39 -0.77
CA GLY A 894 -4.93 -10.13 0.35
C GLY A 894 -4.90 -9.34 1.66
N ALA A 895 -4.06 -8.31 1.72
CA ALA A 895 -3.96 -7.43 2.88
C ALA A 895 -5.25 -6.65 3.16
N ALA A 896 -6.12 -6.46 2.17
CA ALA A 896 -7.40 -5.77 2.35
C ALA A 896 -8.32 -6.43 3.38
N GLY A 897 -8.10 -7.72 3.69
CA GLY A 897 -8.79 -8.43 4.77
C GLY A 897 -8.66 -7.77 6.14
N ILE A 898 -7.63 -6.95 6.36
CA ILE A 898 -7.44 -6.18 7.60
C ILE A 898 -8.62 -5.26 7.92
N THR A 899 -9.34 -4.82 6.89
CA THR A 899 -10.55 -4.00 7.04
C THR A 899 -11.67 -4.78 7.73
N GLY A 900 -11.81 -6.07 7.46
CA GLY A 900 -12.76 -6.96 8.14
C GLY A 900 -12.39 -7.20 9.61
N ILE A 901 -11.10 -7.27 9.93
CA ILE A 901 -10.63 -7.37 11.32
C ILE A 901 -10.96 -6.08 12.09
N LEU A 902 -10.60 -4.91 11.55
CA LEU A 902 -10.82 -3.64 12.24
C LEU A 902 -12.30 -3.25 12.32
N ARG A 903 -13.10 -3.51 11.27
CA ARG A 903 -14.52 -3.18 11.25
C ARG A 903 -15.39 -4.23 11.93
N GLY A 904 -15.19 -5.50 11.61
CA GLY A 904 -16.02 -6.60 12.08
C GLY A 904 -15.64 -7.13 13.47
N LEU A 905 -14.35 -7.09 13.85
CA LEU A 905 -13.88 -7.68 15.10
C LEU A 905 -13.46 -6.64 16.15
N LEU A 906 -12.67 -5.63 15.78
CA LEU A 906 -12.47 -4.48 16.67
C LEU A 906 -13.76 -3.64 16.77
N GLY A 907 -14.61 -3.68 15.74
CA GLY A 907 -15.94 -3.09 15.72
C GLY A 907 -16.00 -1.66 15.16
N VAL A 908 -14.90 -1.12 14.63
CA VAL A 908 -14.79 0.31 14.32
C VAL A 908 -15.15 0.61 12.86
N ALA A 909 -16.21 1.40 12.65
CA ALA A 909 -16.60 1.89 11.33
C ALA A 909 -16.64 3.43 11.29
N VAL A 910 -15.97 4.03 10.32
CA VAL A 910 -16.11 5.47 10.01
C VAL A 910 -17.42 5.69 9.26
N THR A 911 -18.26 6.62 9.72
CA THR A 911 -19.61 6.80 9.17
C THR A 911 -19.86 8.15 8.50
N SER A 912 -18.92 9.10 8.60
CA SER A 912 -18.96 10.38 7.88
C SER A 912 -17.58 10.81 7.38
N PRO A 913 -17.52 11.69 6.36
CA PRO A 913 -16.27 12.21 5.82
C PRO A 913 -15.35 12.82 6.89
N GLY A 914 -14.05 12.52 6.79
CA GLY A 914 -13.05 12.96 7.77
C GLY A 914 -13.29 12.40 9.18
N ALA A 915 -14.07 11.31 9.30
CA ALA A 915 -14.39 10.63 10.55
C ALA A 915 -15.01 11.49 11.67
N ALA A 916 -15.84 12.48 11.32
CA ALA A 916 -16.57 13.26 12.33
C ALA A 916 -17.49 12.38 13.20
N THR A 917 -17.98 11.28 12.63
CA THR A 917 -18.76 10.26 13.32
C THR A 917 -18.19 8.87 13.04
N VAL A 918 -18.23 8.04 14.08
CA VAL A 918 -17.85 6.63 14.02
C VAL A 918 -18.91 5.77 14.71
N THR A 919 -18.95 4.49 14.35
CA THR A 919 -19.69 3.47 15.08
C THR A 919 -18.70 2.47 15.66
N VAL A 920 -18.97 2.00 16.87
CA VAL A 920 -18.23 0.90 17.53
C VAL A 920 -19.21 -0.22 17.87
N THR A 921 -19.11 -1.33 17.17
CA THR A 921 -19.98 -2.50 17.34
C THR A 921 -19.14 -3.73 17.69
N PRO A 922 -18.93 -4.04 18.98
CA PRO A 922 -18.28 -5.28 19.37
C PRO A 922 -19.05 -6.50 18.84
N PRO A 923 -18.37 -7.53 18.32
CA PRO A 923 -19.01 -8.74 17.84
C PRO A 923 -19.69 -9.51 18.99
N ALA A 924 -20.83 -10.14 18.70
CA ALA A 924 -21.54 -10.99 19.66
C ALA A 924 -20.89 -12.36 19.86
N THR A 925 -20.19 -12.87 18.84
CA THR A 925 -19.61 -14.22 18.79
C THR A 925 -18.22 -14.20 18.13
N GLY A 926 -17.44 -15.26 18.35
CA GLY A 926 -16.14 -15.47 17.69
C GLY A 926 -14.91 -15.08 18.53
N LEU A 927 -15.03 -14.09 19.41
CA LEU A 927 -13.93 -13.63 20.26
C LEU A 927 -14.45 -13.25 21.66
N ASP A 928 -13.64 -13.53 22.68
CA ASP A 928 -13.92 -13.15 24.08
C ASP A 928 -13.46 -11.72 24.37
N ARG A 929 -12.45 -11.22 23.66
CA ARG A 929 -11.95 -9.86 23.80
C ARG A 929 -11.25 -9.39 22.53
N ALA A 930 -11.27 -8.09 22.29
CA ALA A 930 -10.33 -7.43 21.41
C ALA A 930 -9.95 -6.03 21.92
N SER A 931 -8.79 -5.56 21.53
CA SER A 931 -8.33 -4.19 21.79
C SER A 931 -7.48 -3.69 20.65
N GLY A 932 -7.54 -2.39 20.38
CA GLY A 932 -6.85 -1.81 19.24
C GLY A 932 -6.97 -0.30 19.15
N THR A 933 -6.26 0.25 18.18
CA THR A 933 -6.30 1.68 17.83
C THR A 933 -6.52 1.78 16.33
N VAL A 934 -7.42 2.67 15.91
CA VAL A 934 -7.66 3.04 14.51
C VAL A 934 -7.33 4.51 14.34
N TRP A 935 -6.54 4.83 13.32
CA TRP A 935 -6.26 6.21 12.97
C TRP A 935 -7.42 6.82 12.19
N THR A 936 -7.78 8.06 12.55
CA THR A 936 -8.71 8.91 11.81
C THR A 936 -8.04 10.26 11.54
N GLU A 937 -8.55 11.03 10.58
CA GLU A 937 -8.06 12.42 10.36
C GLU A 937 -8.30 13.34 11.55
N ARG A 938 -9.07 12.87 12.54
CA ARG A 938 -9.34 13.56 13.80
C ARG A 938 -8.53 13.01 14.97
N GLY A 939 -7.65 12.05 14.72
CA GLY A 939 -6.75 11.45 15.70
C GLY A 939 -7.05 9.97 15.98
N PRO A 940 -6.34 9.37 16.94
CA PRO A 940 -6.45 7.95 17.23
C PRO A 940 -7.73 7.65 18.02
N LEU A 941 -8.57 6.75 17.50
CA LEU A 941 -9.68 6.12 18.22
C LEU A 941 -9.17 4.84 18.87
N ARG A 942 -9.26 4.72 20.19
CA ARG A 942 -8.85 3.51 20.92
C ARG A 942 -10.07 2.77 21.43
N VAL A 943 -10.12 1.46 21.18
CA VAL A 943 -11.23 0.61 21.58
C VAL A 943 -10.67 -0.63 22.26
N LYS A 944 -11.31 -1.04 23.36
CA LYS A 944 -11.13 -2.33 24.00
C LYS A 944 -12.49 -2.81 24.42
N TRP A 945 -12.80 -4.07 24.15
CA TRP A 945 -14.03 -4.68 24.62
C TRP A 945 -13.78 -6.10 25.12
N THR A 946 -14.64 -6.55 26.03
CA THR A 946 -14.65 -7.92 26.56
C THR A 946 -16.07 -8.44 26.59
N ASN A 947 -16.27 -9.65 26.05
CA ASN A 947 -17.49 -10.42 26.16
C ASN A 947 -17.35 -11.39 27.34
N GLY A 948 -18.30 -11.38 28.27
CA GLY A 948 -18.31 -12.28 29.42
C GLY A 948 -19.70 -12.74 29.80
N HIS A 949 -19.80 -13.57 30.85
CA HIS A 949 -21.09 -14.10 31.34
C HIS A 949 -22.09 -13.02 31.78
N ARG A 950 -21.60 -11.80 32.09
CA ARG A 950 -22.42 -10.66 32.54
C ARG A 950 -22.80 -9.70 31.40
N GLY A 951 -22.37 -9.98 30.17
CA GLY A 951 -22.58 -9.10 29.03
C GLY A 951 -21.27 -8.60 28.40
N THR A 952 -21.38 -7.56 27.58
CA THR A 952 -20.26 -6.92 26.87
C THR A 952 -19.90 -5.61 27.55
N GLU A 953 -18.61 -5.44 27.83
CA GLU A 953 -18.02 -4.20 28.33
C GLU A 953 -17.11 -3.58 27.26
N VAL A 954 -17.17 -2.25 27.10
CA VAL A 954 -16.40 -1.48 26.12
C VAL A 954 -15.74 -0.28 26.79
N ASP A 955 -14.42 -0.25 26.76
CA ASP A 955 -13.60 0.92 27.05
C ASP A 955 -13.23 1.61 25.73
N ILE A 956 -13.63 2.88 25.56
CA ILE A 956 -13.36 3.66 24.36
C ILE A 956 -12.66 4.98 24.72
N THR A 957 -11.71 5.40 23.90
CA THR A 957 -11.14 6.75 23.93
C THR A 957 -11.36 7.40 22.58
N VAL A 958 -12.18 8.45 22.57
CA VAL A 958 -12.60 9.17 21.36
C VAL A 958 -11.81 10.47 21.25
N PRO A 959 -11.20 10.80 20.11
CA PRO A 959 -10.49 12.06 19.96
C PRO A 959 -11.45 13.25 19.93
N VAL A 960 -10.93 14.45 20.23
CA VAL A 960 -11.71 15.70 20.23
C VAL A 960 -12.39 15.90 18.88
N ASN A 961 -13.62 16.41 18.90
CA ASN A 961 -14.41 16.71 17.70
C ASN A 961 -14.83 15.46 16.89
N VAL A 962 -14.92 14.29 17.55
CA VAL A 962 -15.52 13.06 17.04
C VAL A 962 -16.68 12.63 17.95
N THR A 963 -17.74 12.10 17.35
CA THR A 963 -18.84 11.43 18.07
C THR A 963 -18.83 9.95 17.73
N ALA A 964 -18.83 9.08 18.73
CA ALA A 964 -18.93 7.64 18.55
C ALA A 964 -20.30 7.11 18.99
N THR A 965 -20.90 6.25 18.16
CA THR A 965 -22.09 5.46 18.51
C THR A 965 -21.65 4.04 18.84
N VAL A 966 -21.73 3.65 20.11
CA VAL A 966 -21.43 2.29 20.57
C VAL A 966 -22.71 1.46 20.52
N VAL A 967 -22.69 0.37 19.76
CA VAL A 967 -23.83 -0.57 19.65
C VAL A 967 -23.42 -1.91 20.26
N LEU A 968 -24.00 -2.27 21.40
CA LEU A 968 -23.67 -3.52 22.09
C LEU A 968 -24.44 -4.71 21.49
N PRO A 969 -23.97 -5.96 21.68
CA PRO A 969 -24.62 -7.16 21.16
C PRO A 969 -26.09 -7.35 21.58
N ASN A 970 -26.51 -6.80 22.72
CA ASN A 970 -27.92 -6.84 23.17
C ASN A 970 -28.82 -5.80 22.44
N GLY A 971 -28.28 -5.03 21.50
CA GLY A 971 -28.97 -3.97 20.75
C GLY A 971 -29.01 -2.61 21.44
N SER A 972 -28.50 -2.48 22.66
CA SER A 972 -28.38 -1.18 23.32
C SER A 972 -27.39 -0.27 22.58
N THR A 973 -27.72 1.02 22.52
CA THR A 973 -26.95 2.02 21.76
C THR A 973 -26.61 3.19 22.67
N HIS A 974 -25.34 3.60 22.65
CA HIS A 974 -24.80 4.69 23.45
C HIS A 974 -24.06 5.67 22.56
N THR A 975 -24.35 6.96 22.69
CA THR A 975 -23.58 8.03 22.04
C THR A 975 -22.57 8.58 23.04
N VAL A 976 -21.29 8.58 22.68
CA VAL A 976 -20.20 9.12 23.48
C VAL A 976 -19.43 10.16 22.67
N GLY A 977 -19.10 11.29 23.28
CA GLY A 977 -18.24 12.31 22.70
C GLY A 977 -16.76 12.00 22.92
N SER A 978 -15.93 13.03 22.82
CA SER A 978 -14.49 12.91 23.03
C SER A 978 -14.13 12.61 24.49
N GLY A 979 -12.95 12.05 24.70
CA GLY A 979 -12.50 11.61 26.02
C GLY A 979 -12.64 10.11 26.24
N HIS A 980 -12.56 9.67 27.50
CA HIS A 980 -12.64 8.26 27.86
C HIS A 980 -14.06 7.91 28.33
N SER A 981 -14.60 6.81 27.81
CA SER A 981 -15.91 6.29 28.22
C SER A 981 -15.85 4.78 28.46
N HIS A 982 -16.64 4.33 29.43
CA HIS A 982 -16.90 2.93 29.70
C HIS A 982 -18.39 2.65 29.48
N VAL A 983 -18.71 1.66 28.64
CA VAL A 983 -20.08 1.28 28.26
C VAL A 983 -20.25 -0.21 28.53
N ALA A 984 -21.36 -0.61 29.14
CA ALA A 984 -21.64 -2.01 29.47
C ALA A 984 -23.12 -2.35 29.27
N SER A 985 -23.40 -3.60 28.89
CA SER A 985 -24.74 -4.12 28.56
C SER A 985 -25.55 -4.61 29.76
#